data_AF-A0AAV4B1B8-F1
#
_entry.id   AF-A0AAV4B1B8-F1
#
_cell.length_a   1.000
_cell.length_b   1.000
_cell.length_c   1.000
_cell.angle_alpha   90.00
_cell.angle_beta   90.00
_cell.angle_gamma   90.00
#
_symmetry.space_group_name_H-M   'P 1'
#
loop_
_entity.id
_entity.type
_entity.pdbx_description
1 polymer ?
#
loop_
_entity_poly.entity_id
_entity_poly.type
_entity_poly.pdbx_seq_one_letter_code
_entity_poly.pdbx_strand_id
1 'polypeptide(L)'
;MASLLKGRPEAFSTRQAAGKALKKLKQALPSTPRRRKSVIQQLAKEHGVTFIEPHVRKRLFPQRLDTENVVKAFFERDDISRQLPGRKDFVTVIQNGKKERIQKKILLMNVMEAYRLFKEEHGEIKIGKSKFASLRPKHVCICSDTDQNVCCCIYHENFTLMIEALRKINKDIPYEEELLNLAVCSPSTLSCHLGECNQCPDVQEVVSNSVMCYLDSNSNFTCPQWSKASEKNNVETNFQETMISLTAHVRTMVKHSFIAKHQLKQIKNLKEKLNNEVLLQEDFSENFNIKQQNEIMSAHWKTSDSSKVTLFTAIIYSSKTDYTSYVVVSDCQEKDKYTVATFNRKIFKDTYDSNQPIQHVHVFSDGASGQFKNCFNLSLLTNPKLLHDQIQSMDWSFFATAHGKGPIDGIGGTVKRAVWRRILQQRVIINSASEFAEIAKETCPNIKIFYISKEEIASVREELEQYWNENVPKTIADTRKFHFFKQNCNVEAELEVAEVSMFSDPELEEQLVHNVQMFKTQQKQSSKEPSQHKSVSETSENNSNFTDFEKYLDDKGMVLDGDTPKDGNCFFWALSNQLKEVKQSQIRQSTVNYLMDLPLTKKDVLAGFLTESFDSYVQRMAKDGIWADHVAIDACSEAHQVAITVLQQSGDVVIGKNFDKKVTVGYIPEIQHYVAVTLKAKANEQPIQLVVESYYAVDYVDRFYVGRIISPAAQGFWKMKFLHQHSRCGVLHFLWPERPDTDTVHESNIFFGPVTLDGCLDYTIFNIEDIISAFRARTMPC
;
A
#
# COMPACT_ATOMS: atom_id res chain seq x y z
N MET A 1 2.86 -29.35 -48.56
CA MET A 1 3.91 -29.71 -49.55
C MET A 1 4.24 -31.21 -49.59
N ALA A 2 3.53 -32.10 -48.88
CA ALA A 2 3.77 -33.54 -48.92
C ALA A 2 2.90 -34.32 -49.94
N SER A 3 2.10 -33.65 -50.78
CA SER A 3 1.16 -34.34 -51.68
C SER A 3 1.51 -34.28 -53.18
N LEU A 4 2.70 -33.78 -53.57
CA LEU A 4 3.09 -33.64 -54.99
C LEU A 4 4.23 -34.57 -55.44
N LEU A 5 4.61 -35.56 -54.64
CA LEU A 5 5.64 -36.54 -55.01
C LEU A 5 5.15 -37.99 -54.89
N LYS A 6 3.95 -38.26 -55.40
CA LYS A 6 3.52 -39.62 -55.75
C LYS A 6 3.74 -39.85 -57.25
N GLY A 7 5.00 -39.91 -57.66
CA GLY A 7 5.42 -40.29 -59.00
C GLY A 7 6.85 -40.80 -58.95
N ARG A 8 7.11 -41.98 -59.52
CA ARG A 8 8.48 -42.51 -59.64
C ARG A 8 9.33 -41.50 -60.44
N PRO A 9 10.59 -41.22 -60.10
CA PRO A 9 11.51 -40.68 -61.08
C PRO A 9 11.86 -41.82 -62.05
N GLU A 10 11.25 -41.82 -63.24
CA GLU A 10 11.44 -42.84 -64.28
C GLU A 10 12.88 -42.88 -64.86
N ALA A 11 13.78 -42.00 -64.42
CA ALA A 11 15.14 -41.87 -64.94
C ALA A 11 16.21 -42.73 -64.23
N PHE A 12 15.94 -43.31 -63.06
CA PHE A 12 16.89 -44.17 -62.34
C PHE A 12 16.39 -45.61 -62.27
N SER A 13 17.23 -46.57 -62.64
CA SER A 13 16.88 -48.01 -62.70
C SER A 13 16.44 -48.62 -61.36
N THR A 14 16.90 -48.06 -60.22
CA THR A 14 16.48 -48.48 -58.88
C THR A 14 16.39 -47.32 -57.90
N ARG A 15 15.56 -47.47 -56.85
CA ARG A 15 15.49 -46.49 -55.73
C ARG A 15 16.83 -46.33 -55.01
N GLN A 16 17.61 -47.40 -54.92
CA GLN A 16 18.94 -47.38 -54.29
C GLN A 16 19.93 -46.54 -55.11
N ALA A 17 19.88 -46.61 -56.45
CA ALA A 17 20.71 -45.77 -57.31
C ALA A 17 20.38 -44.28 -57.16
N ALA A 18 19.09 -43.93 -57.16
CA ALA A 18 18.63 -42.56 -56.92
C ALA A 18 19.06 -42.05 -55.52
N GLY A 19 18.93 -42.88 -54.48
CA GLY A 19 19.36 -42.56 -53.12
C GLY A 19 20.87 -42.32 -53.01
N LYS A 20 21.70 -43.14 -53.67
CA LYS A 20 23.16 -42.96 -53.71
C LYS A 20 23.56 -41.67 -54.42
N ALA A 21 22.92 -41.35 -55.56
CA ALA A 21 23.16 -40.10 -56.29
C ALA A 21 22.80 -38.86 -55.44
N LEU A 22 21.64 -38.89 -54.79
CA LEU A 22 21.20 -37.80 -53.90
C LEU A 22 22.14 -37.62 -52.69
N LYS A 23 22.67 -38.73 -52.14
CA LYS A 23 23.61 -38.67 -51.01
C LYS A 23 24.94 -38.02 -51.43
N LYS A 24 25.47 -38.35 -52.61
CA LYS A 24 26.67 -37.70 -53.16
C LYS A 24 26.45 -36.20 -53.38
N LEU A 25 25.30 -35.81 -53.96
CA LEU A 25 24.96 -34.40 -54.16
C LEU A 25 24.86 -33.64 -52.83
N LYS A 26 24.24 -34.23 -51.80
CA LYS A 26 24.14 -33.63 -50.47
C LYS A 26 25.50 -33.38 -49.81
N GLN A 27 26.49 -34.23 -50.05
CA GLN A 27 27.85 -34.07 -49.54
C GLN A 27 28.62 -32.95 -50.26
N ALA A 28 28.34 -32.72 -51.55
CA ALA A 28 28.96 -31.66 -52.34
C ALA A 28 28.33 -30.27 -52.10
N LEU A 29 27.12 -30.20 -51.52
CA LEU A 29 26.43 -28.94 -51.24
C LEU A 29 27.02 -28.22 -50.02
N PRO A 30 27.01 -26.86 -50.01
CA PRO A 30 27.47 -26.09 -48.84
C PRO A 30 26.76 -26.48 -47.54
N SER A 31 27.48 -26.36 -46.42
CA SER A 31 26.97 -26.68 -45.08
C SER A 31 25.86 -25.70 -44.62
N THR A 32 25.96 -24.43 -45.00
CA THR A 32 25.03 -23.37 -44.57
C THR A 32 23.71 -23.39 -45.35
N PRO A 33 22.53 -23.33 -44.69
CA PRO A 33 21.22 -23.41 -45.34
C PRO A 33 20.99 -22.35 -46.42
N ARG A 34 21.44 -21.11 -46.19
CA ARG A 34 21.32 -20.01 -47.16
C ARG A 34 22.13 -20.23 -48.43
N ARG A 35 23.42 -20.62 -48.29
CA ARG A 35 24.29 -20.92 -49.44
C ARG A 35 23.80 -22.15 -50.20
N ARG A 36 23.35 -23.18 -49.48
CA ARG A 36 22.73 -24.38 -50.08
C ARG A 36 21.50 -24.03 -50.92
N LYS A 37 20.60 -23.19 -50.41
CA LYS A 37 19.41 -22.73 -51.16
C LYS A 37 19.80 -21.99 -52.44
N SER A 38 20.78 -21.08 -52.37
CA SER A 38 21.25 -20.32 -53.53
C SER A 38 21.85 -21.22 -54.63
N VAL A 39 22.71 -22.18 -54.26
CA VAL A 39 23.29 -23.13 -55.22
C VAL A 39 22.22 -24.00 -55.88
N ILE A 40 21.24 -24.49 -55.11
CA ILE A 40 20.14 -25.29 -55.66
C ILE A 40 19.26 -24.44 -56.61
N GLN A 41 19.02 -23.17 -56.28
CA GLN A 41 18.27 -22.25 -57.13
C GLN A 41 18.99 -21.97 -58.46
N GLN A 42 20.31 -21.81 -58.42
CA GLN A 42 21.14 -21.63 -59.60
C GLN A 42 21.13 -22.88 -60.50
N LEU A 43 21.38 -24.06 -59.91
CA LEU A 43 21.40 -25.34 -60.64
C LEU A 43 20.05 -25.63 -61.31
N ALA A 44 18.94 -25.35 -60.64
CA ALA A 44 17.62 -25.50 -61.22
C ALA A 44 17.41 -24.56 -62.41
N LYS A 45 17.85 -23.29 -62.30
CA LYS A 45 17.75 -22.31 -63.39
C LYS A 45 18.57 -22.73 -64.61
N GLU A 46 19.79 -23.25 -64.40
CA GLU A 46 20.66 -23.77 -65.47
C GLU A 46 20.05 -24.97 -66.21
N HIS A 47 19.27 -25.80 -65.51
CA HIS A 47 18.60 -26.96 -66.10
C HIS A 47 17.15 -26.68 -66.50
N GLY A 48 16.78 -25.40 -66.67
CA GLY A 48 15.46 -25.00 -67.15
C GLY A 48 14.30 -25.26 -66.18
N VAL A 49 14.60 -25.56 -64.91
CA VAL A 49 13.62 -25.78 -63.85
C VAL A 49 13.28 -24.44 -63.18
N THR A 50 12.11 -23.89 -63.51
CA THR A 50 11.56 -22.72 -62.85
C THR A 50 10.94 -23.13 -61.51
N PHE A 51 11.45 -22.55 -60.42
CA PHE A 51 10.74 -22.60 -59.14
C PHE A 51 9.46 -21.77 -59.28
N ILE A 52 8.31 -22.45 -59.34
CA ILE A 52 7.04 -21.81 -59.04
C ILE A 52 7.12 -21.47 -57.56
N GLU A 53 7.39 -20.21 -57.22
CA GLU A 53 7.11 -19.73 -55.87
C GLU A 53 5.65 -20.10 -55.61
N PRO A 54 5.32 -20.78 -54.50
CA PRO A 54 3.94 -21.11 -54.21
C PRO A 54 3.20 -19.79 -54.29
N HIS A 55 2.28 -19.68 -55.26
CA HIS A 55 1.38 -18.55 -55.34
C HIS A 55 0.77 -18.44 -53.95
N VAL A 56 1.28 -17.52 -53.15
CA VAL A 56 0.53 -16.98 -52.03
C VAL A 56 -0.62 -16.34 -52.75
N ARG A 57 -1.75 -17.07 -52.83
CA ARG A 57 -3.03 -16.48 -53.18
C ARG A 57 -3.21 -15.36 -52.16
N LYS A 58 -2.76 -14.15 -52.49
CA LYS A 58 -3.27 -12.92 -51.95
C LYS A 58 -4.71 -12.86 -52.44
N ARG A 59 -5.58 -13.63 -51.79
CA ARG A 59 -6.98 -13.24 -51.66
C ARG A 59 -6.91 -11.92 -50.92
N LEU A 60 -6.93 -10.83 -51.68
CA LEU A 60 -7.25 -9.50 -51.21
C LEU A 60 -8.70 -9.58 -50.75
N PHE A 61 -8.88 -10.01 -49.49
CA PHE A 61 -10.09 -9.70 -48.75
C PHE A 61 -9.79 -8.41 -47.99
N PRO A 62 -10.56 -7.34 -48.21
CA PRO A 62 -10.44 -6.09 -47.44
C PRO A 62 -10.45 -6.34 -45.91
N GLN A 63 -11.17 -7.37 -45.44
CA GLN A 63 -11.23 -7.77 -44.02
C GLN A 63 -9.92 -8.32 -43.41
N ARG A 64 -8.93 -8.76 -44.21
CA ARG A 64 -7.74 -9.43 -43.66
C ARG A 64 -6.79 -8.49 -42.93
N LEU A 65 -6.62 -7.27 -43.43
CA LEU A 65 -5.75 -6.28 -42.80
C LEU A 65 -6.37 -5.79 -41.47
N ASP A 66 -7.69 -5.67 -41.47
CA ASP A 66 -8.49 -5.36 -40.29
C ASP A 66 -8.36 -6.46 -39.22
N THR A 67 -8.55 -7.73 -39.59
CA THR A 67 -8.38 -8.85 -38.65
C THR A 67 -6.98 -8.90 -38.02
N GLU A 68 -5.91 -8.69 -38.79
CA GLU A 68 -4.55 -8.72 -38.24
C GLU A 68 -4.30 -7.56 -37.26
N ASN A 69 -4.87 -6.38 -37.54
CA ASN A 69 -4.75 -5.22 -36.67
C ASN A 69 -5.57 -5.42 -35.39
N VAL A 70 -6.80 -5.94 -35.50
CA VAL A 70 -7.64 -6.25 -34.33
C VAL A 70 -6.96 -7.26 -33.41
N VAL A 71 -6.32 -8.30 -33.95
CA VAL A 71 -5.57 -9.28 -33.14
C VAL A 71 -4.33 -8.66 -32.47
N LYS A 72 -3.58 -7.80 -33.18
CA LYS A 72 -2.43 -7.11 -32.60
C LYS A 72 -2.85 -6.14 -31.50
N ALA A 73 -3.87 -5.33 -31.76
CA ALA A 73 -4.48 -4.42 -30.79
C ALA A 73 -4.98 -5.20 -29.57
N PHE A 74 -5.61 -6.36 -29.76
CA PHE A 74 -6.03 -7.23 -28.67
C PHE A 74 -4.86 -7.65 -27.77
N PHE A 75 -3.75 -8.10 -28.34
CA PHE A 75 -2.55 -8.43 -27.56
C PHE A 75 -1.93 -7.23 -26.85
N GLU A 76 -2.11 -6.02 -27.37
CA GLU A 76 -1.57 -4.78 -26.83
C GLU A 76 -2.45 -4.16 -25.74
N ARG A 77 -3.66 -4.69 -25.49
CA ARG A 77 -4.52 -4.21 -24.40
C ARG A 77 -3.89 -4.48 -23.03
N ASP A 78 -4.11 -3.56 -22.09
CA ASP A 78 -3.51 -3.61 -20.75
C ASP A 78 -4.09 -4.72 -19.86
N ASP A 79 -5.29 -5.21 -20.16
CA ASP A 79 -5.89 -6.40 -19.52
C ASP A 79 -5.38 -7.73 -20.10
N ILE A 80 -4.69 -7.69 -21.25
CA ILE A 80 -4.09 -8.87 -21.90
C ILE A 80 -2.58 -8.93 -21.69
N SER A 81 -1.91 -7.78 -21.75
CA SER A 81 -0.47 -7.67 -21.50
C SER A 81 -0.08 -6.41 -20.75
N ARG A 82 0.82 -6.57 -19.78
CA ARG A 82 1.30 -5.49 -18.92
C ARG A 82 2.61 -4.91 -19.42
N GLN A 83 2.75 -3.59 -19.41
CA GLN A 83 3.97 -2.90 -19.79
C GLN A 83 5.09 -3.12 -18.75
N LEU A 84 6.30 -3.46 -19.21
CA LEU A 84 7.47 -3.54 -18.33
C LEU A 84 8.12 -2.16 -18.17
N PRO A 85 8.49 -1.73 -16.94
CA PRO A 85 8.98 -0.39 -16.65
C PRO A 85 10.47 -0.19 -16.96
N GLY A 86 11.26 -1.27 -17.06
CA GLY A 86 12.71 -1.19 -17.03
C GLY A 86 13.31 -0.58 -18.29
N ARG A 87 14.39 0.20 -18.10
CA ARG A 87 15.18 0.78 -19.21
C ARG A 87 15.66 -0.28 -20.22
N LYS A 88 15.96 -1.49 -19.73
CA LYS A 88 16.44 -2.63 -20.51
C LYS A 88 15.30 -3.47 -21.12
N ASP A 89 14.06 -3.21 -20.75
CA ASP A 89 12.90 -3.99 -21.19
C ASP A 89 12.41 -3.51 -22.56
N PHE A 90 13.21 -3.72 -23.60
CA PHE A 90 12.82 -3.40 -24.97
C PHE A 90 13.17 -4.51 -25.95
N VAL A 91 12.49 -4.48 -27.09
CA VAL A 91 12.85 -5.25 -28.27
C VAL A 91 13.13 -4.31 -29.43
N THR A 92 14.05 -4.71 -30.29
CA THR A 92 14.29 -4.00 -31.55
C THR A 92 13.46 -4.66 -32.65
N VAL A 93 12.52 -3.90 -33.22
CA VAL A 93 11.70 -4.33 -34.35
C VAL A 93 12.03 -3.49 -35.57
N ILE A 94 11.77 -4.04 -36.76
CA ILE A 94 11.87 -3.29 -38.02
C ILE A 94 10.45 -2.93 -38.41
N GLN A 95 10.09 -1.66 -38.27
CA GLN A 95 8.83 -1.10 -38.77
C GLN A 95 9.15 -0.16 -39.94
N ASN A 96 8.45 -0.33 -41.07
CA ASN A 96 8.61 0.53 -42.26
C ASN A 96 10.08 0.70 -42.72
N GLY A 97 10.88 -0.36 -42.60
CA GLY A 97 12.30 -0.34 -42.97
C GLY A 97 13.24 0.33 -41.95
N LYS A 98 12.70 0.94 -40.89
CA LYS A 98 13.47 1.56 -39.80
C LYS A 98 13.55 0.63 -38.59
N LYS A 99 14.72 0.61 -37.95
CA LYS A 99 14.90 -0.09 -36.67
C LYS A 99 14.33 0.78 -35.56
N GLU A 100 13.28 0.30 -34.92
CA GLU A 100 12.63 0.95 -33.79
C GLU A 100 12.76 0.08 -32.54
N ARG A 101 12.92 0.72 -31.39
CA ARG A 101 13.00 0.04 -30.10
C ARG A 101 11.71 0.27 -29.36
N ILE A 102 10.95 -0.79 -29.16
CA ILE A 102 9.64 -0.76 -28.51
C ILE A 102 9.77 -1.39 -27.13
N GLN A 103 9.14 -0.78 -26.13
CA GLN A 103 9.11 -1.28 -24.75
C GLN A 103 8.38 -2.63 -24.70
N LYS A 104 8.91 -3.60 -23.94
CA LYS A 104 8.32 -4.93 -23.80
C LYS A 104 7.04 -4.87 -22.99
N LYS A 105 6.01 -5.60 -23.43
CA LYS A 105 4.87 -6.02 -22.63
C LYS A 105 5.01 -7.51 -22.29
N ILE A 106 4.46 -7.94 -21.17
CA ILE A 106 4.39 -9.34 -20.76
C ILE A 106 2.93 -9.79 -20.78
N LEU A 107 2.64 -10.94 -21.41
CA LEU A 107 1.30 -11.51 -21.38
C LEU A 107 0.90 -11.90 -19.96
N LEU A 108 -0.32 -11.52 -19.56
CA LEU A 108 -0.89 -11.85 -18.26
C LEU A 108 -1.49 -13.27 -18.22
N MET A 109 -1.69 -13.87 -19.39
CA MET A 109 -2.27 -15.20 -19.57
C MET A 109 -1.51 -15.96 -20.66
N ASN A 110 -1.71 -17.26 -20.75
CA ASN A 110 -1.10 -18.01 -21.85
C ASN A 110 -1.80 -17.68 -23.19
N VAL A 111 -1.11 -17.96 -24.30
CA VAL A 111 -1.62 -17.60 -25.65
C VAL A 111 -2.94 -18.31 -25.97
N MET A 112 -3.22 -19.47 -25.36
CA MET A 112 -4.45 -20.22 -25.59
C MET A 112 -5.64 -19.64 -24.81
N GLU A 113 -5.43 -19.18 -23.58
CA GLU A 113 -6.40 -18.40 -22.80
C GLU A 113 -6.73 -17.10 -23.54
N ALA A 114 -5.71 -16.37 -24.00
CA ALA A 114 -5.88 -15.15 -24.79
C ALA A 114 -6.69 -15.42 -26.07
N TYR A 115 -6.49 -16.57 -26.72
CA TYR A 115 -7.28 -16.96 -27.89
C TYR A 115 -8.75 -17.25 -27.54
N ARG A 116 -9.00 -17.91 -26.39
CA ARG A 116 -10.37 -18.19 -25.94
C ARG A 116 -11.11 -16.88 -25.67
N LEU A 117 -10.49 -15.96 -24.93
CA LEU A 117 -11.05 -14.64 -24.63
C LEU A 117 -11.26 -13.82 -25.92
N PHE A 118 -10.29 -13.81 -26.84
CA PHE A 118 -10.47 -13.18 -28.15
C PHE A 118 -11.68 -13.72 -28.91
N LYS A 119 -11.94 -15.02 -28.80
CA LYS A 119 -13.09 -15.66 -29.47
C LYS A 119 -14.42 -15.38 -28.78
N GLU A 120 -14.42 -15.16 -27.48
CA GLU A 120 -15.58 -14.72 -26.71
C GLU A 120 -15.94 -13.27 -27.09
N GLU A 121 -14.94 -12.39 -27.20
CA GLU A 121 -15.16 -10.97 -27.54
C GLU A 121 -15.39 -10.71 -29.04
N HIS A 122 -14.76 -11.50 -29.91
CA HIS A 122 -14.78 -11.33 -31.37
C HIS A 122 -15.20 -12.63 -32.09
N GLY A 123 -16.35 -13.19 -31.69
CA GLY A 123 -16.89 -14.45 -32.22
C GLY A 123 -17.06 -14.47 -33.75
N GLU A 124 -17.32 -13.30 -34.34
CA GLU A 124 -17.44 -13.05 -35.78
C GLU A 124 -16.12 -13.21 -36.54
N ILE A 125 -14.98 -12.98 -35.89
CA ILE A 125 -13.66 -13.03 -36.54
C ILE A 125 -13.21 -14.49 -36.71
N LYS A 126 -13.19 -14.96 -37.95
CA LYS A 126 -12.72 -16.31 -38.31
C LYS A 126 -11.20 -16.38 -38.37
N ILE A 127 -10.56 -16.66 -37.24
CA ILE A 127 -9.13 -16.92 -37.12
C ILE A 127 -8.85 -18.25 -36.41
N GLY A 128 -7.84 -18.98 -36.87
CA GLY A 128 -7.38 -20.22 -36.23
C GLY A 128 -6.25 -20.00 -35.22
N LYS A 129 -6.15 -20.87 -34.22
CA LYS A 129 -5.18 -20.82 -33.11
C LYS A 129 -3.74 -20.46 -33.54
N SER A 130 -3.20 -21.17 -34.53
CA SER A 130 -1.82 -20.95 -34.99
C SER A 130 -1.61 -19.57 -35.63
N LYS A 131 -2.62 -19.07 -36.37
CA LYS A 131 -2.53 -17.74 -37.00
C LYS A 131 -2.63 -16.65 -35.93
N PHE A 132 -3.55 -16.78 -34.98
CA PHE A 132 -3.66 -15.88 -33.84
C PHE A 132 -2.32 -15.78 -33.07
N ALA A 133 -1.75 -16.92 -32.67
CA ALA A 133 -0.47 -16.95 -31.97
C ALA A 133 0.68 -16.32 -32.78
N SER A 134 0.69 -16.50 -34.10
CA SER A 134 1.70 -15.92 -35.00
C SER A 134 1.58 -14.41 -35.20
N LEU A 135 0.40 -13.84 -34.91
CA LEU A 135 0.13 -12.41 -35.03
C LEU A 135 0.50 -11.62 -33.77
N ARG A 136 0.85 -12.31 -32.68
CA ARG A 136 1.36 -11.69 -31.45
C ARG A 136 2.52 -10.75 -31.79
N PRO A 137 2.44 -9.46 -31.42
CA PRO A 137 3.54 -8.52 -31.62
C PRO A 137 4.83 -9.00 -30.93
N LYS A 138 5.98 -8.77 -31.55
CA LYS A 138 7.28 -9.21 -31.00
C LYS A 138 7.63 -8.61 -29.65
N HIS A 139 7.08 -7.44 -29.34
CA HIS A 139 7.30 -6.75 -28.07
C HIS A 139 6.37 -7.24 -26.96
N VAL A 140 5.32 -8.00 -27.29
CA VAL A 140 4.46 -8.69 -26.32
C VAL A 140 5.07 -10.06 -26.06
N CYS A 141 5.84 -10.20 -25.00
CA CYS A 141 6.59 -11.39 -24.60
C CYS A 141 5.73 -12.39 -23.81
N ILE A 142 6.06 -13.69 -23.85
CA ILE A 142 5.45 -14.68 -22.95
C ILE A 142 6.17 -14.60 -21.61
N CYS A 143 5.50 -14.97 -20.52
CA CYS A 143 6.07 -14.94 -19.17
C CYS A 143 7.39 -15.74 -19.03
N SER A 144 7.56 -16.82 -19.80
CA SER A 144 8.80 -17.60 -19.84
C SER A 144 10.01 -16.88 -20.48
N ASP A 145 9.76 -15.81 -21.23
CA ASP A 145 10.80 -15.10 -22.00
C ASP A 145 11.43 -13.93 -21.20
N THR A 146 11.07 -13.77 -19.92
CA THR A 146 11.53 -12.68 -19.06
C THR A 146 12.49 -13.16 -17.98
N ASP A 147 13.52 -12.37 -17.69
CA ASP A 147 14.54 -12.72 -16.70
C ASP A 147 13.97 -12.68 -15.27
N GLN A 148 13.51 -11.52 -14.82
CA GLN A 148 12.99 -11.28 -13.47
C GLN A 148 11.66 -10.53 -13.52
N ASN A 149 10.63 -11.10 -12.88
CA ASN A 149 9.37 -10.41 -12.63
C ASN A 149 9.50 -9.57 -11.35
N VAL A 150 9.37 -8.25 -11.50
CA VAL A 150 9.38 -7.27 -10.40
C VAL A 150 8.01 -6.59 -10.30
N CYS A 151 7.75 -5.94 -9.16
CA CYS A 151 6.46 -5.28 -8.88
C CYS A 151 5.26 -6.26 -8.93
N CYS A 152 5.44 -7.47 -8.39
CA CYS A 152 4.34 -8.42 -8.22
C CYS A 152 3.43 -7.96 -7.07
N CYS A 153 2.13 -8.20 -7.22
CA CYS A 153 1.17 -7.95 -6.16
C CYS A 153 1.33 -9.00 -5.06
N ILE A 154 1.64 -8.58 -3.83
CA ILE A 154 1.84 -9.47 -2.68
C ILE A 154 0.61 -10.37 -2.42
N TYR A 155 -0.60 -9.87 -2.63
CA TYR A 155 -1.83 -10.62 -2.43
C TYR A 155 -1.94 -11.79 -3.42
N HIS A 156 -1.75 -11.52 -4.71
CA HIS A 156 -1.77 -12.55 -5.75
C HIS A 156 -0.61 -13.53 -5.59
N GLU A 157 0.60 -13.03 -5.37
CA GLU A 157 1.79 -13.88 -5.24
C GLU A 157 1.69 -14.81 -4.02
N ASN A 158 1.29 -14.32 -2.86
CA ASN A 158 1.13 -15.19 -1.68
C ASN A 158 -0.01 -16.20 -1.85
N PHE A 159 -1.11 -15.81 -2.50
CA PHE A 159 -2.21 -16.71 -2.80
C PHE A 159 -1.77 -17.84 -3.75
N THR A 160 -1.06 -17.48 -4.83
CA THR A 160 -0.46 -18.45 -5.77
C THR A 160 0.53 -19.38 -5.07
N LEU A 161 1.48 -18.84 -4.29
CA LEU A 161 2.49 -19.66 -3.59
C LEU A 161 1.85 -20.66 -2.62
N MET A 162 0.76 -20.28 -1.96
CA MET A 162 -0.01 -21.16 -1.08
C MET A 162 -0.71 -22.28 -1.85
N ILE A 163 -1.39 -21.95 -2.95
CA ILE A 163 -2.05 -22.94 -3.80
C ILE A 163 -1.02 -23.88 -4.45
N GLU A 164 0.13 -23.37 -4.89
CA GLU A 164 1.23 -24.19 -5.40
C GLU A 164 1.82 -25.13 -4.35
N ALA A 165 1.98 -24.67 -3.10
CA ALA A 165 2.45 -25.50 -2.00
C ALA A 165 1.46 -26.65 -1.72
N LEU A 166 0.17 -26.34 -1.64
CA LEU A 166 -0.90 -27.33 -1.51
C LEU A 166 -0.92 -28.32 -2.69
N ARG A 167 -0.75 -27.84 -3.92
CA ARG A 167 -0.79 -28.65 -5.14
C ARG A 167 0.39 -29.59 -5.33
N LYS A 168 1.53 -29.30 -4.68
CA LYS A 168 2.64 -30.26 -4.58
C LYS A 168 2.27 -31.50 -3.78
N ILE A 169 1.35 -31.34 -2.81
CA ILE A 169 0.85 -32.42 -1.98
C ILE A 169 -0.29 -33.14 -2.70
N ASN A 170 -1.25 -32.39 -3.24
CA ASN A 170 -2.31 -32.95 -4.06
C ASN A 170 -2.61 -32.11 -5.31
N LYS A 171 -2.42 -32.72 -6.48
CA LYS A 171 -2.62 -32.09 -7.80
C LYS A 171 -4.08 -31.71 -8.11
N ASP A 172 -5.05 -32.34 -7.43
CA ASP A 172 -6.48 -32.12 -7.64
C ASP A 172 -7.00 -30.84 -6.97
N ILE A 173 -6.17 -30.16 -6.16
CA ILE A 173 -6.55 -28.88 -5.56
C ILE A 173 -6.79 -27.84 -6.68
N PRO A 174 -7.92 -27.10 -6.64
CA PRO A 174 -8.26 -26.09 -7.64
C PRO A 174 -7.20 -25.01 -7.82
N TYR A 175 -7.16 -24.43 -9.01
CA TYR A 175 -6.38 -23.22 -9.26
C TYR A 175 -7.06 -21.99 -8.64
N GLU A 176 -6.32 -20.89 -8.55
CA GLU A 176 -6.73 -19.60 -8.01
C GLU A 176 -8.10 -19.16 -8.55
N GLU A 177 -8.24 -19.08 -9.87
CA GLU A 177 -9.47 -18.58 -10.50
C GLU A 177 -10.67 -19.49 -10.27
N GLU A 178 -10.45 -20.80 -10.21
CA GLU A 178 -11.50 -21.77 -9.90
C GLU A 178 -11.99 -21.62 -8.46
N LEU A 179 -11.06 -21.48 -7.51
CA LEU A 179 -11.40 -21.27 -6.09
C LEU A 179 -12.13 -19.94 -5.87
N LEU A 180 -11.72 -18.87 -6.55
CA LEU A 180 -12.42 -17.58 -6.50
C LEU A 180 -13.82 -17.65 -7.10
N ASN A 181 -14.00 -18.38 -8.20
CA ASN A 181 -15.32 -18.57 -8.82
C ASN A 181 -16.26 -19.42 -7.96
N LEU A 182 -15.73 -20.40 -7.21
CA LEU A 182 -16.52 -21.18 -6.26
C LEU A 182 -16.95 -20.38 -5.03
N ALA A 183 -16.24 -19.30 -4.71
CA ALA A 183 -16.54 -18.44 -3.56
C ALA A 183 -17.68 -17.43 -3.81
N VAL A 184 -18.20 -17.33 -5.04
CA VAL A 184 -19.27 -16.40 -5.41
C VAL A 184 -20.40 -17.12 -6.15
N CYS A 185 -21.65 -16.74 -5.93
CA CYS A 185 -22.78 -17.34 -6.65
C CYS A 185 -22.93 -16.83 -8.09
N SER A 186 -22.42 -15.61 -8.38
CA SER A 186 -22.47 -14.98 -9.69
C SER A 186 -21.19 -14.16 -9.96
N PRO A 187 -20.28 -14.64 -10.83
CA PRO A 187 -19.03 -13.93 -11.17
C PRO A 187 -19.22 -12.60 -11.91
N SER A 188 -20.44 -12.31 -12.39
CA SER A 188 -20.77 -11.06 -13.08
C SER A 188 -21.38 -10.00 -12.14
N THR A 189 -21.66 -10.36 -10.88
CA THR A 189 -22.41 -9.49 -9.96
C THR A 189 -21.47 -8.81 -8.98
N LEU A 190 -21.48 -7.48 -8.97
CA LEU A 190 -20.61 -6.67 -8.12
C LEU A 190 -20.77 -6.99 -6.62
N SER A 191 -22.00 -7.07 -6.11
CA SER A 191 -22.28 -7.34 -4.69
C SER A 191 -21.72 -8.69 -4.20
N CYS A 192 -21.57 -9.68 -5.10
CA CYS A 192 -20.91 -10.94 -4.77
C CYS A 192 -19.43 -10.74 -4.45
N HIS A 193 -18.75 -9.89 -5.23
CA HIS A 193 -17.33 -9.62 -5.08
C HIS A 193 -17.02 -8.63 -3.95
N LEU A 194 -17.95 -7.75 -3.59
CA LEU A 194 -17.79 -6.81 -2.47
C LEU A 194 -18.12 -7.44 -1.11
N GLY A 195 -18.70 -8.64 -1.09
CA GLY A 195 -19.07 -9.35 0.14
C GLY A 195 -20.45 -8.97 0.71
N GLU A 196 -21.30 -8.37 -0.11
CA GLU A 196 -22.64 -7.87 0.26
C GLU A 196 -23.76 -8.85 -0.14
N CYS A 197 -23.45 -9.85 -0.95
CA CYS A 197 -24.42 -10.85 -1.40
C CYS A 197 -24.69 -11.91 -0.33
N ASN A 198 -25.96 -12.06 0.05
CA ASN A 198 -26.42 -13.09 0.99
C ASN A 198 -26.63 -14.49 0.38
N GLN A 199 -26.47 -14.64 -0.94
CA GLN A 199 -26.60 -15.91 -1.65
C GLN A 199 -25.24 -16.56 -1.96
N CYS A 200 -24.13 -15.86 -1.69
CA CYS A 200 -22.81 -16.43 -1.89
C CYS A 200 -22.56 -17.57 -0.89
N PRO A 201 -21.88 -18.64 -1.31
CA PRO A 201 -21.55 -19.75 -0.42
C PRO A 201 -20.60 -19.30 0.69
N ASP A 202 -20.64 -19.99 1.83
CA ASP A 202 -19.67 -19.74 2.89
C ASP A 202 -18.26 -20.13 2.41
N VAL A 203 -17.35 -19.15 2.43
CA VAL A 203 -15.98 -19.34 1.93
C VAL A 203 -15.24 -20.43 2.70
N GLN A 204 -15.51 -20.57 3.99
CA GLN A 204 -14.90 -21.62 4.79
C GLN A 204 -15.37 -23.01 4.33
N GLU A 205 -16.67 -23.18 4.06
CA GLU A 205 -17.20 -24.42 3.46
C GLU A 205 -16.62 -24.69 2.06
N VAL A 206 -16.50 -23.67 1.20
CA VAL A 206 -15.90 -23.80 -0.15
C VAL A 206 -14.46 -24.30 -0.05
N VAL A 207 -13.65 -23.68 0.81
CA VAL A 207 -12.25 -24.07 1.03
C VAL A 207 -12.18 -25.47 1.60
N SER A 208 -13.00 -25.78 2.61
CA SER A 208 -13.13 -27.11 3.19
C SER A 208 -13.45 -28.18 2.15
N ASN A 209 -14.47 -28.00 1.32
CA ASN A 209 -14.86 -28.97 0.30
C ASN A 209 -13.80 -29.11 -0.81
N SER A 210 -13.05 -28.04 -1.09
CA SER A 210 -12.01 -28.03 -2.12
C SER A 210 -10.70 -28.69 -1.69
N VAL A 211 -10.44 -28.77 -0.37
CA VAL A 211 -9.12 -29.19 0.17
C VAL A 211 -9.22 -30.37 1.15
N MET A 212 -10.30 -30.52 1.92
CA MET A 212 -10.41 -31.54 2.99
C MET A 212 -10.43 -32.99 2.49
N CYS A 213 -10.87 -33.26 1.26
CA CYS A 213 -11.08 -34.64 0.80
C CYS A 213 -9.80 -35.48 0.61
N TYR A 214 -8.61 -34.94 0.92
CA TYR A 214 -7.39 -35.50 0.33
C TYR A 214 -6.18 -35.70 1.24
N LEU A 215 -6.16 -35.26 2.51
CA LEU A 215 -4.88 -35.11 3.21
C LEU A 215 -4.90 -35.54 4.69
N ASP A 216 -3.80 -36.20 5.09
CA ASP A 216 -3.54 -36.70 6.45
C ASP A 216 -3.21 -35.51 7.38
N SER A 217 -4.03 -35.26 8.39
CA SER A 217 -4.15 -34.00 9.13
C SER A 217 -2.90 -33.56 9.93
N ASN A 218 -1.88 -34.41 10.04
CA ASN A 218 -0.72 -34.19 10.92
C ASN A 218 0.61 -33.93 10.21
N SER A 219 0.63 -33.78 8.88
CA SER A 219 1.88 -33.55 8.14
C SER A 219 2.21 -32.06 8.06
N ASN A 220 3.35 -31.66 8.63
CA ASN A 220 3.91 -30.33 8.39
C ASN A 220 4.47 -30.23 6.98
N PHE A 221 4.31 -29.06 6.37
CA PHE A 221 4.92 -28.73 5.09
C PHE A 221 5.32 -27.27 5.05
N THR A 222 6.06 -26.89 4.01
CA THR A 222 6.60 -25.53 3.87
C THR A 222 5.87 -24.78 2.77
N CYS A 223 5.36 -23.60 3.10
CA CYS A 223 4.79 -22.65 2.16
C CYS A 223 5.72 -21.44 2.01
N PRO A 224 6.22 -21.14 0.80
CA PRO A 224 6.89 -19.87 0.55
C PRO A 224 5.89 -18.71 0.67
N GLN A 225 6.28 -17.61 1.30
CA GLN A 225 5.43 -16.44 1.48
C GLN A 225 6.27 -15.16 1.52
N TRP A 226 5.75 -14.09 0.92
CA TRP A 226 6.27 -12.74 1.10
C TRP A 226 5.71 -12.10 2.36
N SER A 227 6.61 -11.56 3.18
CA SER A 227 6.26 -10.75 4.35
C SER A 227 6.04 -9.29 3.96
N LYS A 228 5.38 -8.53 4.83
CA LYS A 228 5.27 -7.07 4.69
C LYS A 228 6.64 -6.36 4.82
N ALA A 229 7.66 -7.03 5.35
CA ALA A 229 9.04 -6.55 5.43
C ALA A 229 9.82 -6.73 4.11
N SER A 230 9.14 -7.08 3.01
CA SER A 230 9.73 -7.29 1.68
C SER A 230 10.71 -8.48 1.60
N GLU A 231 10.52 -9.47 2.47
CA GLU A 231 11.31 -10.71 2.49
C GLU A 231 10.47 -11.89 2.04
N LYS A 232 11.05 -12.79 1.23
CA LYS A 232 10.42 -14.06 0.86
C LYS A 232 10.96 -15.16 1.76
N ASN A 233 10.12 -15.66 2.65
CA ASN A 233 10.47 -16.65 3.65
C ASN A 233 9.72 -17.96 3.41
N ASN A 234 10.33 -19.05 3.83
CA ASN A 234 9.68 -20.36 3.88
C ASN A 234 9.02 -20.50 5.26
N VAL A 235 7.70 -20.55 5.28
CA VAL A 235 6.91 -20.71 6.51
C VAL A 235 6.55 -22.18 6.66
N GLU A 236 6.98 -22.80 7.75
CA GLU A 236 6.50 -24.12 8.14
C GLU A 236 5.07 -23.99 8.67
N THR A 237 4.17 -24.83 8.17
CA THR A 237 2.76 -24.80 8.54
C THR A 237 2.16 -26.21 8.46
N ASN A 238 0.99 -26.38 9.04
CA ASN A 238 0.17 -27.59 8.92
C ASN A 238 -1.12 -27.31 8.14
N PHE A 239 -1.89 -28.37 7.89
CA PHE A 239 -3.14 -28.25 7.14
C PHE A 239 -4.17 -27.33 7.80
N GLN A 240 -4.35 -27.40 9.12
CA GLN A 240 -5.36 -26.60 9.81
C GLN A 240 -5.06 -25.10 9.70
N GLU A 241 -3.82 -24.71 9.95
CA GLU A 241 -3.34 -23.33 9.79
C GLU A 241 -3.46 -22.85 8.34
N THR A 242 -3.09 -23.71 7.39
CA THR A 242 -3.19 -23.38 5.96
C THR A 242 -4.64 -23.18 5.54
N MET A 243 -5.60 -23.94 6.08
CA MET A 243 -7.01 -23.77 5.76
C MET A 243 -7.57 -22.43 6.27
N ILE A 244 -7.18 -22.03 7.48
CA ILE A 244 -7.54 -20.71 8.04
C ILE A 244 -6.95 -19.61 7.17
N SER A 245 -5.66 -19.74 6.82
CA SER A 245 -4.95 -18.77 5.99
C SER A 245 -5.55 -18.70 4.57
N LEU A 246 -5.82 -19.84 3.94
CA LEU A 246 -6.42 -19.92 2.60
C LEU A 246 -7.82 -19.32 2.59
N THR A 247 -8.65 -19.58 3.60
CA THR A 247 -9.97 -18.97 3.76
C THR A 247 -9.87 -17.44 3.82
N ALA A 248 -8.91 -16.91 4.59
CA ALA A 248 -8.66 -15.47 4.67
C ALA A 248 -8.17 -14.90 3.32
N HIS A 249 -7.30 -15.63 2.61
CA HIS A 249 -6.85 -15.24 1.28
C HIS A 249 -8.01 -15.22 0.28
N VAL A 250 -8.86 -16.26 0.23
CA VAL A 250 -10.01 -16.32 -0.70
C VAL A 250 -10.95 -15.13 -0.44
N ARG A 251 -11.33 -14.86 0.82
CA ARG A 251 -12.16 -13.69 1.17
C ARG A 251 -11.55 -12.38 0.67
N THR A 252 -10.24 -12.20 0.85
CA THR A 252 -9.53 -11.00 0.39
C THR A 252 -9.45 -10.92 -1.15
N MET A 253 -9.19 -12.05 -1.80
CA MET A 253 -8.89 -12.15 -3.22
C MET A 253 -10.14 -12.05 -4.10
N VAL A 254 -11.30 -12.50 -3.61
CA VAL A 254 -12.59 -12.32 -4.30
C VAL A 254 -12.83 -10.85 -4.63
N LYS A 255 -12.57 -9.96 -3.68
CA LYS A 255 -12.67 -8.50 -3.84
C LYS A 255 -11.48 -7.94 -4.62
N HIS A 256 -10.26 -8.21 -4.16
CA HIS A 256 -9.05 -7.60 -4.73
C HIS A 256 -8.84 -7.92 -6.21
N SER A 257 -9.03 -9.19 -6.62
CA SER A 257 -8.89 -9.62 -8.01
C SER A 257 -9.99 -9.02 -8.89
N PHE A 258 -11.22 -8.95 -8.38
CA PHE A 258 -12.34 -8.34 -9.07
C PHE A 258 -12.11 -6.85 -9.32
N ILE A 259 -11.75 -6.06 -8.29
CA ILE A 259 -11.51 -4.62 -8.43
C ILE A 259 -10.43 -4.36 -9.49
N ALA A 260 -9.31 -5.08 -9.44
CA ALA A 260 -8.24 -4.92 -10.43
C ALA A 260 -8.70 -5.20 -11.87
N LYS A 261 -9.44 -6.30 -12.10
CA LYS A 261 -10.00 -6.64 -13.43
C LYS A 261 -11.05 -5.61 -13.87
N HIS A 262 -11.94 -5.21 -12.97
CA HIS A 262 -13.02 -4.25 -13.22
C HIS A 262 -12.45 -2.90 -13.63
N GLN A 263 -11.47 -2.36 -12.90
CA GLN A 263 -10.85 -1.07 -13.23
C GLN A 263 -10.23 -1.03 -14.63
N LEU A 264 -9.55 -2.09 -15.07
CA LEU A 264 -9.00 -2.17 -16.43
C LEU A 264 -10.11 -2.17 -17.49
N LYS A 265 -11.21 -2.88 -17.23
CA LYS A 265 -12.41 -2.86 -18.09
C LYS A 265 -13.04 -1.47 -18.14
N GLN A 266 -13.13 -0.80 -17.00
CA GLN A 266 -13.69 0.55 -16.90
C GLN A 266 -12.84 1.58 -17.67
N ILE A 267 -11.51 1.52 -17.56
CA ILE A 267 -10.59 2.37 -18.33
C ILE A 267 -10.76 2.14 -19.84
N LYS A 268 -10.88 0.87 -20.27
CA LYS A 268 -11.13 0.53 -21.67
C LYS A 268 -12.43 1.18 -22.16
N ASN A 269 -13.51 0.98 -21.43
CA ASN A 269 -14.83 1.52 -21.79
C ASN A 269 -14.83 3.06 -21.80
N LEU A 270 -14.13 3.69 -20.84
CA LEU A 270 -14.02 5.15 -20.76
C LEU A 270 -13.30 5.70 -21.99
N LYS A 271 -12.16 5.11 -22.38
CA LYS A 271 -11.39 5.52 -23.59
C LYS A 271 -12.24 5.48 -24.87
N GLU A 272 -13.18 4.54 -24.97
CA GLU A 272 -14.08 4.41 -26.12
C GLU A 272 -15.21 5.46 -26.13
N LYS A 273 -15.53 6.07 -24.98
CA LYS A 273 -16.67 6.98 -24.79
C LYS A 273 -16.30 8.46 -24.63
N LEU A 274 -15.02 8.79 -24.45
CA LEU A 274 -14.56 10.17 -24.22
C LEU A 274 -15.16 11.14 -25.26
N ASN A 275 -15.83 12.20 -24.78
CA ASN A 275 -16.40 13.22 -25.65
C ASN A 275 -16.37 14.61 -24.99
N ASN A 276 -15.47 15.49 -25.42
CA ASN A 276 -15.12 16.72 -24.68
C ASN A 276 -14.66 16.44 -23.24
N GLU A 277 -14.17 15.22 -23.00
CA GLU A 277 -13.62 14.74 -21.74
C GLU A 277 -12.21 14.23 -22.02
N VAL A 278 -11.38 14.19 -20.98
CA VAL A 278 -10.04 13.62 -21.05
C VAL A 278 -9.81 12.64 -19.93
N LEU A 279 -9.03 11.61 -20.21
CA LEU A 279 -8.53 10.68 -19.19
C LEU A 279 -7.03 10.92 -19.00
N LEU A 280 -6.65 11.42 -17.82
CA LEU A 280 -5.28 11.53 -17.35
C LEU A 280 -4.89 10.27 -16.58
N GLN A 281 -3.87 9.56 -17.05
CA GLN A 281 -3.19 8.51 -16.30
C GLN A 281 -1.81 8.99 -15.88
N GLU A 282 -1.46 8.86 -14.60
CA GLU A 282 -0.21 9.42 -14.05
C GLU A 282 0.45 8.54 -12.99
N ASP A 283 1.78 8.56 -12.95
CA ASP A 283 2.60 7.87 -11.93
C ASP A 283 4.01 8.49 -11.89
N PHE A 284 4.72 8.24 -10.78
CA PHE A 284 6.16 8.50 -10.68
C PHE A 284 6.95 7.33 -11.25
N SER A 285 7.77 7.61 -12.26
CA SER A 285 8.81 6.68 -12.67
C SER A 285 9.90 6.62 -11.59
N GLU A 286 10.55 5.46 -11.46
CA GLU A 286 11.80 5.33 -10.69
C GLU A 286 12.80 6.42 -11.14
N ASN A 287 13.43 7.07 -10.16
CA ASN A 287 14.36 8.17 -10.37
C ASN A 287 15.51 7.74 -11.27
N PHE A 288 16.01 8.66 -12.08
CA PHE A 288 17.20 8.45 -12.88
C PHE A 288 18.42 8.96 -12.14
N ASN A 289 19.35 8.06 -11.82
CA ASN A 289 20.65 8.44 -11.30
C ASN A 289 21.55 8.85 -12.47
N ILE A 290 21.94 10.12 -12.51
CA ILE A 290 22.92 10.66 -13.45
C ILE A 290 24.23 9.93 -13.22
N LYS A 291 24.70 9.29 -14.29
CA LYS A 291 25.98 8.58 -14.33
C LYS A 291 26.69 8.87 -15.63
N GLN A 292 28.00 8.70 -15.65
CA GLN A 292 28.81 8.80 -16.87
C GLN A 292 29.22 7.42 -17.40
N GLN A 293 29.53 7.33 -18.69
CA GLN A 293 30.00 6.07 -19.31
C GLN A 293 31.31 5.58 -18.68
N ASN A 294 32.24 6.50 -18.42
CA ASN A 294 33.55 6.22 -17.83
C ASN A 294 33.69 7.03 -16.53
N GLU A 295 33.04 6.57 -15.46
CA GLU A 295 33.17 7.19 -14.13
C GLU A 295 34.52 6.83 -13.51
N ILE A 296 35.21 7.83 -12.97
CA ILE A 296 36.32 7.59 -12.05
C ILE A 296 35.78 6.89 -10.78
N MET A 297 36.64 6.11 -10.11
CA MET A 297 36.23 5.34 -8.93
C MET A 297 35.53 6.20 -7.86
N SER A 298 36.01 7.42 -7.62
CA SER A 298 35.40 8.33 -6.65
C SER A 298 34.03 8.88 -7.09
N ALA A 299 33.73 8.95 -8.39
CA ALA A 299 32.43 9.33 -8.90
C ALA A 299 31.41 8.19 -8.77
N HIS A 300 31.84 6.93 -8.93
CA HIS A 300 30.96 5.77 -8.78
C HIS A 300 30.33 5.66 -7.39
N TRP A 301 31.07 6.05 -6.35
CA TRP A 301 30.65 6.00 -4.95
C TRP A 301 30.02 7.31 -4.45
N LYS A 302 30.13 8.41 -5.21
CA LYS A 302 29.43 9.67 -4.92
C LYS A 302 28.01 9.60 -5.47
N THR A 303 27.08 9.08 -4.66
CA THR A 303 25.65 9.28 -4.94
C THR A 303 25.17 10.45 -4.08
N SER A 304 25.07 11.64 -4.67
CA SER A 304 24.44 12.80 -4.04
C SER A 304 22.99 12.93 -4.52
N ASP A 305 22.13 13.57 -3.74
CA ASP A 305 20.75 13.85 -4.18
C ASP A 305 20.70 14.73 -5.43
N SER A 306 21.72 15.58 -5.64
CA SER A 306 21.89 16.36 -6.88
C SER A 306 22.12 15.51 -8.14
N SER A 307 22.48 14.23 -8.00
CA SER A 307 22.63 13.30 -9.13
C SER A 307 21.33 12.56 -9.47
N LYS A 308 20.30 12.66 -8.63
CA LYS A 308 19.02 11.99 -8.83
C LYS A 308 18.06 12.90 -9.58
N VAL A 309 17.41 12.37 -10.61
CA VAL A 309 16.40 13.08 -11.40
C VAL A 309 15.06 12.42 -11.18
N THR A 310 14.06 13.19 -10.75
CA THR A 310 12.68 12.73 -10.61
C THR A 310 11.99 12.81 -11.95
N LEU A 311 11.25 11.74 -12.30
CA LEU A 311 10.44 11.69 -13.52
C LEU A 311 8.99 11.39 -13.12
N PHE A 312 8.10 12.30 -13.45
CA PHE A 312 6.66 12.09 -13.38
C PHE A 312 6.14 11.84 -14.80
N THR A 313 5.48 10.71 -15.00
CA THR A 313 5.04 10.25 -16.32
C THR A 313 3.52 10.33 -16.38
N ALA A 314 3.00 10.90 -17.45
CA ALA A 314 1.57 11.03 -17.64
C ALA A 314 1.14 10.77 -19.09
N ILE A 315 -0.09 10.32 -19.28
CA ILE A 315 -0.75 10.19 -20.58
C ILE A 315 -2.13 10.79 -20.48
N ILE A 316 -2.46 11.66 -21.44
CA ILE A 316 -3.82 12.16 -21.63
C ILE A 316 -4.43 11.48 -22.84
N TYR A 317 -5.53 10.76 -22.65
CA TYR A 317 -6.36 10.24 -23.74
C TYR A 317 -7.47 11.25 -24.05
N SER A 318 -7.74 11.46 -25.34
CA SER A 318 -8.82 12.32 -25.83
C SER A 318 -9.41 11.75 -27.11
N SER A 319 -10.65 12.10 -27.43
CA SER A 319 -11.30 11.65 -28.68
C SER A 319 -10.69 12.23 -29.95
N LYS A 320 -9.85 13.27 -29.86
CA LYS A 320 -9.27 13.97 -31.02
C LYS A 320 -7.86 13.53 -31.36
N THR A 321 -7.04 13.21 -30.36
CA THR A 321 -5.60 12.96 -30.55
C THR A 321 -5.17 11.53 -30.26
N ASP A 322 -6.13 10.62 -30.00
CA ASP A 322 -5.96 9.29 -29.41
C ASP A 322 -5.28 9.33 -28.03
N TYR A 323 -4.07 9.90 -27.94
CA TYR A 323 -3.38 10.20 -26.69
C TYR A 323 -2.23 11.22 -26.86
N THR A 324 -1.83 11.85 -25.77
CA THR A 324 -0.61 12.67 -25.66
C THR A 324 0.22 12.18 -24.47
N SER A 325 1.51 11.93 -24.68
CA SER A 325 2.45 11.45 -23.65
C SER A 325 3.28 12.57 -23.07
N TYR A 326 3.41 12.59 -21.74
CA TYR A 326 4.11 13.60 -20.97
C TYR A 326 5.18 12.99 -20.06
N VAL A 327 6.29 13.72 -19.91
CA VAL A 327 7.24 13.52 -18.82
C VAL A 327 7.59 14.87 -18.21
N VAL A 328 7.32 15.03 -16.93
CA VAL A 328 7.81 16.14 -16.13
C VAL A 328 9.07 15.70 -15.40
N VAL A 329 10.15 16.44 -15.60
CA VAL A 329 11.48 16.19 -15.04
C VAL A 329 11.74 17.23 -13.96
N SER A 330 12.23 16.81 -12.80
CA SER A 330 12.56 17.72 -11.70
C SER A 330 13.83 17.30 -10.96
N ASP A 331 14.52 18.28 -10.38
CA ASP A 331 15.59 18.11 -9.40
C ASP A 331 15.05 17.90 -7.96
N CYS A 332 13.76 18.17 -7.73
CA CYS A 332 13.10 17.86 -6.46
C CYS A 332 12.87 16.35 -6.31
N GLN A 333 13.26 15.80 -5.15
CA GLN A 333 13.09 14.37 -4.82
C GLN A 333 11.81 14.07 -4.05
N GLU A 334 11.13 15.11 -3.56
CA GLU A 334 9.86 14.99 -2.84
C GLU A 334 8.80 14.47 -3.82
N LYS A 335 8.03 13.48 -3.39
CA LYS A 335 6.93 12.90 -4.15
C LYS A 335 5.67 13.03 -3.31
N ASP A 336 5.18 14.25 -3.23
CA ASP A 336 4.10 14.63 -2.34
C ASP A 336 2.97 15.38 -3.07
N LYS A 337 1.94 15.77 -2.30
CA LYS A 337 0.79 16.53 -2.76
C LYS A 337 1.14 17.81 -3.54
N TYR A 338 2.17 18.54 -3.12
CA TYR A 338 2.56 19.78 -3.81
C TYR A 338 3.17 19.46 -5.17
N THR A 339 4.07 18.48 -5.18
CA THR A 339 4.76 18.04 -6.39
C THR A 339 3.75 17.53 -7.44
N VAL A 340 2.79 16.69 -7.02
CA VAL A 340 1.71 16.20 -7.89
C VAL A 340 0.87 17.37 -8.44
N ALA A 341 0.42 18.28 -7.59
CA ALA A 341 -0.38 19.43 -8.03
C ALA A 341 0.39 20.33 -9.02
N THR A 342 1.67 20.64 -8.75
CA THR A 342 2.52 21.43 -9.66
C THR A 342 2.70 20.75 -11.01
N PHE A 343 2.93 19.44 -11.03
CA PHE A 343 3.11 18.68 -12.27
C PHE A 343 1.82 18.64 -13.08
N ASN A 344 0.68 18.44 -12.42
CA ASN A 344 -0.63 18.44 -13.05
C ASN A 344 -1.01 19.83 -13.60
N ARG A 345 -0.71 20.91 -12.87
CA ARG A 345 -0.84 22.29 -13.38
C ARG A 345 -0.10 22.47 -14.71
N LYS A 346 1.13 21.97 -14.81
CA LYS A 346 1.94 22.09 -16.03
C LYS A 346 1.35 21.28 -17.20
N ILE A 347 0.90 20.05 -16.92
CA ILE A 347 0.28 19.17 -17.92
C ILE A 347 -1.03 19.78 -18.42
N PHE A 348 -1.91 20.24 -17.52
CA PHE A 348 -3.18 20.86 -17.91
C PHE A 348 -2.98 22.16 -18.66
N LYS A 349 -2.02 23.00 -18.28
CA LYS A 349 -1.69 24.21 -19.04
C LYS A 349 -1.43 23.90 -20.52
N ASP A 350 -0.53 22.95 -20.80
CA ASP A 350 -0.24 22.55 -22.18
C ASP A 350 -1.46 21.89 -22.89
N THR A 351 -2.28 21.16 -22.13
CA THR A 351 -3.47 20.50 -22.65
C THR A 351 -4.52 21.52 -23.09
N TYR A 352 -4.80 22.53 -22.28
CA TYR A 352 -5.78 23.58 -22.59
C TYR A 352 -5.25 24.62 -23.59
N ASP A 353 -3.94 24.90 -23.61
CA ASP A 353 -3.31 25.75 -24.65
C ASP A 353 -3.50 25.19 -26.06
N SER A 354 -3.79 23.89 -26.19
CA SER A 354 -4.12 23.25 -27.47
C SER A 354 -5.53 23.56 -28.02
N ASN A 355 -6.29 24.43 -27.32
CA ASN A 355 -7.59 24.97 -27.72
C ASN A 355 -8.71 23.91 -27.86
N GLN A 356 -8.65 22.87 -27.03
CA GLN A 356 -9.69 21.85 -26.95
C GLN A 356 -10.71 22.17 -25.85
N PRO A 357 -12.03 22.12 -26.13
CA PRO A 357 -13.04 22.25 -25.09
C PRO A 357 -13.04 20.96 -24.25
N ILE A 358 -12.51 21.04 -23.03
CA ILE A 358 -12.53 19.94 -22.05
C ILE A 358 -13.50 20.33 -20.94
N GLN A 359 -14.61 19.62 -20.85
CA GLN A 359 -15.65 19.81 -19.84
C GLN A 359 -15.37 19.01 -18.57
N HIS A 360 -14.82 17.81 -18.72
CA HIS A 360 -14.56 16.91 -17.60
C HIS A 360 -13.19 16.24 -17.70
N VAL A 361 -12.55 16.05 -16.55
CA VAL A 361 -11.25 15.38 -16.41
C VAL A 361 -11.39 14.14 -15.53
N HIS A 362 -11.12 12.97 -16.09
CA HIS A 362 -10.98 11.73 -15.33
C HIS A 362 -9.50 11.52 -15.00
N VAL A 363 -9.15 11.35 -13.73
CA VAL A 363 -7.77 11.07 -13.29
C VAL A 363 -7.65 9.63 -12.82
N PHE A 364 -6.56 8.95 -13.21
CA PHE A 364 -6.20 7.61 -12.75
C PHE A 364 -4.74 7.58 -12.30
N SER A 365 -4.52 7.23 -11.03
CA SER A 365 -3.18 7.12 -10.45
C SER A 365 -3.07 5.92 -9.48
N ASP A 366 -1.87 5.64 -8.97
CA ASP A 366 -1.71 4.66 -7.89
C ASP A 366 -2.32 5.17 -6.57
N GLY A 367 -2.68 4.26 -5.66
CA GLY A 367 -3.27 4.55 -4.36
C GLY A 367 -2.26 4.98 -3.28
N ALA A 368 -1.03 5.33 -3.65
CA ALA A 368 0.03 5.71 -2.71
C ALA A 368 -0.35 6.98 -1.95
N SER A 369 -0.59 6.87 -0.64
CA SER A 369 -1.15 7.98 0.16
C SER A 369 -0.21 9.19 0.27
N GLY A 370 1.10 8.96 0.36
CA GLY A 370 2.09 10.04 0.39
C GLY A 370 2.11 10.88 -0.90
N GLN A 371 1.70 10.29 -2.02
CA GLN A 371 1.79 10.90 -3.36
C GLN A 371 0.43 11.39 -3.84
N PHE A 372 -0.52 10.46 -4.03
CA PHE A 372 -1.77 10.69 -4.73
C PHE A 372 -2.99 10.66 -3.79
N LYS A 373 -3.18 9.54 -3.07
CA LYS A 373 -4.43 9.26 -2.33
C LYS A 373 -4.42 9.84 -0.91
N ASN A 374 -4.47 11.17 -0.82
CA ASN A 374 -4.55 11.92 0.44
C ASN A 374 -5.63 13.01 0.39
N CYS A 375 -6.07 13.49 1.56
CA CYS A 375 -7.14 14.48 1.66
C CYS A 375 -6.86 15.80 0.92
N PHE A 376 -5.59 16.17 0.78
CA PHE A 376 -5.19 17.41 0.12
C PHE A 376 -5.37 17.34 -1.40
N ASN A 377 -4.92 16.27 -2.05
CA ASN A 377 -5.18 16.06 -3.47
C ASN A 377 -6.69 15.84 -3.73
N LEU A 378 -7.37 15.12 -2.85
CA LEU A 378 -8.83 14.93 -2.96
C LEU A 378 -9.58 16.26 -2.80
N SER A 379 -9.11 17.21 -2.00
CA SER A 379 -9.71 18.55 -1.92
C SER A 379 -9.57 19.34 -3.22
N LEU A 380 -8.67 18.96 -4.13
CA LEU A 380 -8.58 19.61 -5.44
C LEU A 380 -9.77 19.22 -6.34
N LEU A 381 -10.50 18.14 -6.04
CA LEU A 381 -11.73 17.77 -6.74
C LEU A 381 -12.87 18.76 -6.48
N THR A 382 -12.91 19.39 -5.30
CA THR A 382 -13.95 20.39 -4.97
C THR A 382 -13.59 21.78 -5.48
N ASN A 383 -12.32 22.03 -5.78
CA ASN A 383 -11.87 23.27 -6.42
C ASN A 383 -10.83 23.00 -7.52
N PRO A 384 -11.26 22.40 -8.66
CA PRO A 384 -10.34 21.99 -9.73
C PRO A 384 -9.65 23.16 -10.42
N LYS A 385 -10.13 24.40 -10.22
CA LYS A 385 -9.49 25.63 -10.72
C LYS A 385 -8.09 25.85 -10.13
N LEU A 386 -7.80 25.28 -8.97
CA LEU A 386 -6.46 25.25 -8.41
C LEU A 386 -5.46 24.47 -9.28
N LEU A 387 -5.92 23.60 -10.17
CA LEU A 387 -5.07 22.92 -11.15
C LEU A 387 -5.05 23.66 -12.48
N HIS A 388 -6.20 24.15 -12.93
CA HIS A 388 -6.29 25.01 -14.11
C HIS A 388 -7.68 25.67 -14.21
N ASP A 389 -7.72 26.97 -14.57
CA ASP A 389 -8.95 27.79 -14.57
C ASP A 389 -10.08 27.25 -15.46
N GLN A 390 -9.75 26.48 -16.50
CA GLN A 390 -10.71 25.93 -17.46
C GLN A 390 -11.28 24.55 -17.05
N ILE A 391 -10.80 23.94 -15.96
CA ILE A 391 -11.37 22.66 -15.50
C ILE A 391 -12.70 22.95 -14.80
N GLN A 392 -13.79 22.43 -15.36
CA GLN A 392 -15.13 22.61 -14.81
C GLN A 392 -15.45 21.55 -13.76
N SER A 393 -15.09 20.30 -14.04
CA SER A 393 -15.34 19.17 -13.16
C SER A 393 -14.27 18.08 -13.34
N MET A 394 -14.05 17.31 -12.28
CA MET A 394 -13.02 16.29 -12.24
C MET A 394 -13.44 15.13 -11.33
N ASP A 395 -13.02 13.92 -11.69
CA ASP A 395 -13.06 12.75 -10.82
C ASP A 395 -11.68 12.08 -10.76
N TRP A 396 -11.46 11.29 -9.71
CA TRP A 396 -10.20 10.60 -9.47
C TRP A 396 -10.43 9.15 -9.07
N SER A 397 -9.92 8.24 -9.89
CA SER A 397 -9.81 6.81 -9.60
C SER A 397 -8.40 6.43 -9.15
N PHE A 398 -8.31 5.50 -8.20
CA PHE A 398 -7.05 4.95 -7.72
C PHE A 398 -6.99 3.46 -8.02
N PHE A 399 -5.91 3.00 -8.68
CA PHE A 399 -5.74 1.58 -8.96
C PHE A 399 -5.73 0.73 -7.69
N ALA A 400 -6.22 -0.51 -7.80
CA ALA A 400 -6.03 -1.52 -6.77
C ALA A 400 -4.55 -1.69 -6.45
N THR A 401 -4.22 -1.94 -5.18
CA THR A 401 -2.84 -2.04 -4.70
C THR A 401 -1.99 -2.95 -5.59
N ALA A 402 -0.87 -2.40 -6.10
CA ALA A 402 0.07 -3.07 -7.00
C ALA A 402 -0.48 -3.43 -8.41
N HIS A 403 -1.60 -2.86 -8.84
CA HIS A 403 -2.16 -3.03 -10.20
C HIS A 403 -2.17 -1.76 -11.05
N GLY A 404 -1.57 -0.66 -10.58
CA GLY A 404 -1.45 0.59 -11.34
C GLY A 404 -0.41 0.60 -12.46
N LYS A 405 0.22 -0.55 -12.76
CA LYS A 405 1.24 -0.64 -13.81
C LYS A 405 0.62 -0.56 -15.20
N GLY A 406 1.12 0.33 -16.03
CA GLY A 406 0.49 0.65 -17.31
C GLY A 406 1.41 1.35 -18.32
N PRO A 407 0.84 1.95 -19.36
CA PRO A 407 1.61 2.62 -20.42
C PRO A 407 2.53 3.74 -19.91
N ILE A 408 2.16 4.41 -18.81
CA ILE A 408 2.95 5.45 -18.12
C ILE A 408 4.34 4.97 -17.68
N ASP A 409 4.46 3.73 -17.19
CA ASP A 409 5.74 3.11 -16.85
C ASP A 409 6.67 2.99 -18.06
N GLY A 410 6.09 2.64 -19.22
CA GLY A 410 6.82 2.47 -20.47
C GLY A 410 7.39 3.78 -21.02
N ILE A 411 6.72 4.90 -20.76
CA ILE A 411 7.21 6.25 -21.10
C ILE A 411 8.47 6.55 -20.31
N GLY A 412 8.45 6.36 -18.99
CA GLY A 412 9.61 6.57 -18.12
C GLY A 412 10.80 5.71 -18.54
N GLY A 413 10.56 4.41 -18.80
CA GLY A 413 11.58 3.50 -19.33
C GLY A 413 12.16 3.94 -20.68
N THR A 414 11.31 4.47 -21.57
CA THR A 414 11.70 4.95 -22.91
C THR A 414 12.57 6.20 -22.83
N VAL A 415 12.16 7.21 -22.05
CA VAL A 415 12.93 8.45 -21.89
C VAL A 415 14.28 8.16 -21.22
N LYS A 416 14.28 7.42 -20.11
CA LYS A 416 15.53 7.01 -19.42
C LYS A 416 16.47 6.25 -20.37
N ARG A 417 15.94 5.38 -21.25
CA ARG A 417 16.74 4.66 -22.25
C ARG A 417 17.32 5.58 -23.30
N ALA A 418 16.52 6.51 -23.82
CA ALA A 418 16.93 7.41 -24.90
C ALA A 418 18.10 8.30 -24.45
N VAL A 419 17.97 8.91 -23.27
CA VAL A 419 19.01 9.74 -22.65
C VAL A 419 20.25 8.92 -22.30
N TRP A 420 20.07 7.80 -21.57
CA TRP A 420 21.19 6.93 -21.20
C TRP A 420 22.03 6.49 -22.38
N ARG A 421 21.39 6.18 -23.51
CA ARG A 421 22.10 5.79 -24.74
C ARG A 421 23.00 6.91 -25.26
N ARG A 422 22.59 8.18 -25.18
CA ARG A 422 23.44 9.31 -25.59
C ARG A 422 24.67 9.43 -24.68
N ILE A 423 24.49 9.21 -23.37
CA ILE A 423 25.60 9.15 -22.40
C ILE A 423 26.56 8.00 -22.73
N LEU A 424 26.04 6.78 -22.92
CA LEU A 424 26.87 5.60 -23.25
C LEU A 424 27.67 5.81 -24.55
N GLN A 425 27.08 6.53 -25.51
CA GLN A 425 27.71 6.89 -26.78
C GLN A 425 28.70 8.05 -26.67
N GLN A 426 28.88 8.62 -25.46
CA GLN A 426 29.71 9.79 -25.19
C GLN A 426 29.35 10.99 -26.09
N ARG A 427 28.06 11.13 -26.41
CA ARG A 427 27.55 12.23 -27.25
C ARG A 427 27.09 13.44 -26.44
N VAL A 428 26.82 13.24 -25.16
CA VAL A 428 26.31 14.24 -24.23
C VAL A 428 26.98 14.03 -22.89
N ILE A 429 27.10 15.11 -22.13
CA ILE A 429 27.45 15.11 -20.72
C ILE A 429 26.25 15.73 -20.01
N ILE A 430 25.75 15.06 -18.97
CA ILE A 430 24.60 15.49 -18.19
C ILE A 430 25.02 15.53 -16.73
N ASN A 431 24.77 16.66 -16.06
CA ASN A 431 25.10 16.90 -14.66
C ASN A 431 23.91 17.48 -13.86
N SER A 432 22.78 17.77 -14.50
CA SER A 432 21.58 18.28 -13.84
C SER A 432 20.30 17.69 -14.42
N ALA A 433 19.19 17.83 -13.67
CA ALA A 433 17.86 17.44 -14.14
C ALA A 433 17.38 18.30 -15.33
N SER A 434 17.78 19.58 -15.39
CA SER A 434 17.47 20.47 -16.52
C SER A 434 18.15 19.98 -17.81
N GLU A 435 19.47 19.70 -17.75
CA GLU A 435 20.20 19.12 -18.89
C GLU A 435 19.62 17.75 -19.31
N PHE A 436 19.20 16.92 -18.34
CA PHE A 436 18.49 15.68 -18.63
C PHE A 436 17.22 15.94 -19.45
N ALA A 437 16.41 16.92 -19.06
CA ALA A 437 15.17 17.28 -19.74
C ALA A 437 15.41 17.77 -21.17
N GLU A 438 16.44 18.60 -21.40
CA GLU A 438 16.81 19.10 -22.73
C GLU A 438 17.19 17.94 -23.67
N ILE A 439 18.07 17.04 -23.21
CA ILE A 439 18.48 15.87 -24.01
C ILE A 439 17.30 14.92 -24.21
N ALA A 440 16.44 14.75 -23.21
CA ALA A 440 15.24 13.94 -23.34
C ALA A 440 14.32 14.51 -24.43
N LYS A 441 14.13 15.84 -24.48
CA LYS A 441 13.32 16.53 -25.49
C LYS A 441 13.88 16.36 -26.91
N GLU A 442 15.20 16.45 -27.09
CA GLU A 442 15.85 16.18 -28.40
C GLU A 442 15.64 14.73 -28.84
N THR A 443 15.75 13.78 -27.90
CA THR A 443 15.80 12.35 -28.22
C THR A 443 14.43 11.67 -28.32
N CYS A 444 13.40 12.27 -27.73
CA CYS A 444 12.03 11.76 -27.67
C CYS A 444 11.01 12.79 -28.19
N PRO A 445 11.03 13.17 -29.49
CA PRO A 445 10.21 14.26 -30.02
C PRO A 445 8.69 14.02 -29.95
N ASN A 446 8.25 12.77 -29.80
CA ASN A 446 6.84 12.39 -29.69
C ASN A 446 6.32 12.40 -28.23
N ILE A 447 7.17 12.77 -27.26
CA ILE A 447 6.81 12.86 -25.84
C ILE A 447 7.02 14.32 -25.43
N LYS A 448 5.99 14.94 -24.86
CA LYS A 448 6.09 16.31 -24.33
C LYS A 448 6.89 16.27 -23.03
N ILE A 449 8.03 16.95 -23.02
CA ILE A 449 8.96 16.94 -21.89
C ILE A 449 9.06 18.34 -21.31
N PHE A 450 8.81 18.43 -20.00
CA PHE A 450 8.91 19.65 -19.23
C PHE A 450 9.95 19.50 -18.12
N TYR A 451 10.69 20.57 -17.86
CA TYR A 451 11.48 20.71 -16.66
C TYR A 451 10.72 21.62 -15.68
N ILE A 452 10.70 21.23 -14.40
CA ILE A 452 10.17 22.04 -13.29
C ILE A 452 11.18 21.98 -12.17
N SER A 453 11.70 23.14 -11.77
CA SER A 453 12.69 23.18 -10.70
C SER A 453 12.05 23.04 -9.31
N LYS A 454 12.88 22.70 -8.32
CA LYS A 454 12.53 22.78 -6.90
C LYS A 454 11.92 24.13 -6.50
N GLU A 455 12.44 25.24 -7.02
CA GLU A 455 11.98 26.58 -6.68
C GLU A 455 10.55 26.85 -7.21
N GLU A 456 10.23 26.35 -8.41
CA GLU A 456 8.87 26.42 -8.96
C GLU A 456 7.89 25.62 -8.09
N ILE A 457 8.28 24.44 -7.61
CA ILE A 457 7.47 23.63 -6.68
C ILE A 457 7.29 24.36 -5.34
N ALA A 458 8.34 25.00 -4.82
CA ALA A 458 8.28 25.75 -3.57
C ALA A 458 7.29 26.93 -3.65
N SER A 459 7.25 27.65 -4.77
CA SER A 459 6.28 28.72 -4.98
C SER A 459 4.83 28.22 -4.99
N VAL A 460 4.57 27.08 -5.65
CA VAL A 460 3.23 26.47 -5.64
C VAL A 460 2.88 25.90 -4.27
N ARG A 461 3.88 25.40 -3.52
CA ARG A 461 3.70 24.94 -2.14
C ARG A 461 3.16 26.06 -1.25
N GLU A 462 3.74 27.25 -1.30
CA GLU A 462 3.26 28.39 -0.50
C GLU A 462 1.78 28.73 -0.77
N GLU A 463 1.38 28.76 -2.06
CA GLU A 463 0.01 29.01 -2.48
C GLU A 463 -0.97 27.93 -1.98
N LEU A 464 -0.62 26.65 -2.16
CA LEU A 464 -1.47 25.53 -1.74
C LEU A 464 -1.51 25.38 -0.21
N GLU A 465 -0.42 25.68 0.50
CA GLU A 465 -0.40 25.70 1.96
C GLU A 465 -1.35 26.76 2.50
N GLN A 466 -1.33 27.96 1.93
CA GLN A 466 -2.30 28.99 2.30
C GLN A 466 -3.74 28.47 2.11
N TYR A 467 -4.05 27.93 0.93
CA TYR A 467 -5.38 27.39 0.65
C TYR A 467 -5.78 26.27 1.63
N TRP A 468 -4.89 25.31 1.90
CA TRP A 468 -5.20 24.20 2.80
C TRP A 468 -5.23 24.60 4.28
N ASN A 469 -4.48 25.60 4.70
CA ASN A 469 -4.58 26.16 6.04
C ASN A 469 -5.90 26.90 6.25
N GLU A 470 -6.40 27.57 5.21
CA GLU A 470 -7.70 28.27 5.25
C GLU A 470 -8.89 27.29 5.21
N ASN A 471 -8.79 26.19 4.46
CA ASN A 471 -9.92 25.27 4.21
C ASN A 471 -9.87 23.96 5.01
N VAL A 472 -8.73 23.64 5.63
CA VAL A 472 -8.47 22.50 6.53
C VAL A 472 -9.05 21.16 6.01
N PRO A 473 -8.48 20.58 4.93
CA PRO A 473 -8.93 19.30 4.38
C PRO A 473 -8.90 18.17 5.42
N LYS A 474 -10.02 17.44 5.57
CA LYS A 474 -10.13 16.31 6.50
C LYS A 474 -9.87 14.98 5.80
N THR A 475 -9.39 13.98 6.54
CA THR A 475 -9.25 12.61 6.00
C THR A 475 -10.61 11.93 5.95
N ILE A 476 -10.95 11.28 4.82
CA ILE A 476 -12.19 10.52 4.68
C ILE A 476 -12.04 9.21 5.47
N ALA A 477 -13.00 8.87 6.31
CA ALA A 477 -12.98 7.59 7.02
C ALA A 477 -12.86 6.45 6.02
N ASP A 478 -12.02 5.46 6.31
CA ASP A 478 -11.79 4.33 5.41
C ASP A 478 -11.35 4.70 3.98
N THR A 479 -10.70 5.87 3.75
CA THR A 479 -10.21 6.32 2.42
C THR A 479 -9.54 5.19 1.63
N ARG A 480 -8.81 4.30 2.30
CA ARG A 480 -8.12 3.16 1.67
C ARG A 480 -9.07 2.20 0.93
N LYS A 481 -10.30 2.01 1.41
CA LYS A 481 -11.31 1.11 0.82
C LYS A 481 -11.89 1.64 -0.51
N PHE A 482 -11.98 2.95 -0.67
CA PHE A 482 -12.59 3.59 -1.83
C PHE A 482 -11.61 3.72 -3.00
N HIS A 483 -12.05 3.43 -4.21
CA HIS A 483 -11.23 3.51 -5.42
C HIS A 483 -11.68 4.61 -6.40
N PHE A 484 -12.78 5.28 -6.12
CA PHE A 484 -13.33 6.35 -6.95
C PHE A 484 -13.84 7.51 -6.09
N PHE A 485 -13.55 8.73 -6.52
CA PHE A 485 -13.91 9.98 -5.85
C PHE A 485 -14.33 11.01 -6.89
N LYS A 486 -15.45 11.70 -6.67
CA LYS A 486 -15.87 12.82 -7.51
C LYS A 486 -16.55 13.90 -6.67
N GLN A 487 -16.61 15.13 -7.18
CA GLN A 487 -17.34 16.21 -6.53
C GLN A 487 -18.85 15.91 -6.51
N ASN A 488 -19.51 16.19 -5.39
CA ASN A 488 -20.96 16.13 -5.31
C ASN A 488 -21.60 17.25 -6.13
N CYS A 489 -22.55 16.91 -7.01
CA CYS A 489 -23.19 17.89 -7.88
C CYS A 489 -24.17 18.83 -7.16
N ASN A 490 -24.65 18.47 -5.98
CA ASN A 490 -25.62 19.23 -5.18
C ASN A 490 -24.95 20.10 -4.10
N VAL A 491 -23.76 19.72 -3.63
CA VAL A 491 -23.01 20.41 -2.58
C VAL A 491 -21.55 20.56 -3.00
N GLU A 492 -21.12 21.77 -3.38
CA GLU A 492 -19.78 22.03 -3.93
C GLU A 492 -18.63 21.59 -3.00
N ALA A 493 -18.88 21.53 -1.69
CA ALA A 493 -17.89 21.17 -0.69
C ALA A 493 -17.76 19.66 -0.43
N GLU A 494 -18.61 18.80 -1.01
CA GLU A 494 -18.65 17.37 -0.66
C GLU A 494 -18.13 16.46 -1.78
N LEU A 495 -17.72 15.24 -1.40
CA LEU A 495 -17.22 14.21 -2.32
C LEU A 495 -18.10 12.97 -2.27
N GLU A 496 -18.46 12.46 -3.44
CA GLU A 496 -19.04 11.12 -3.60
C GLU A 496 -17.92 10.10 -3.76
N VAL A 497 -18.05 8.95 -3.09
CA VAL A 497 -17.03 7.91 -3.10
C VAL A 497 -17.61 6.54 -3.41
N ALA A 498 -16.80 5.67 -4.03
CA ALA A 498 -17.15 4.28 -4.27
C ALA A 498 -15.95 3.34 -4.12
N GLU A 499 -16.22 2.08 -3.76
CA GLU A 499 -15.21 1.02 -3.66
C GLU A 499 -14.68 0.56 -5.03
N VAL A 500 -15.35 0.91 -6.12
CA VAL A 500 -14.96 0.59 -7.49
C VAL A 500 -15.05 1.80 -8.39
N SER A 501 -14.28 1.81 -9.48
CA SER A 501 -14.43 2.77 -10.56
C SER A 501 -15.72 2.52 -11.35
N MET A 502 -16.45 3.57 -11.74
CA MET A 502 -17.82 3.43 -12.28
C MET A 502 -18.07 4.35 -13.49
N PHE A 503 -17.40 4.07 -14.60
CA PHE A 503 -17.47 4.86 -15.83
C PHE A 503 -18.39 4.28 -16.91
N SER A 504 -18.84 3.03 -16.74
CA SER A 504 -19.51 2.30 -17.81
C SER A 504 -20.84 1.67 -17.46
N ASP A 505 -21.31 1.80 -16.22
CA ASP A 505 -22.50 1.09 -15.74
C ASP A 505 -23.40 2.03 -14.91
N PRO A 506 -24.52 2.50 -15.49
CA PRO A 506 -25.47 3.35 -14.79
C PRO A 506 -26.11 2.68 -13.57
N GLU A 507 -26.25 1.34 -13.56
CA GLU A 507 -26.80 0.61 -12.41
C GLU A 507 -25.81 0.60 -11.22
N LEU A 508 -24.51 0.81 -11.49
CA LEU A 508 -23.49 0.94 -10.46
C LEU A 508 -23.40 2.36 -9.89
N GLU A 509 -23.86 3.38 -10.61
CA GLU A 509 -23.91 4.75 -10.09
C GLU A 509 -24.84 4.86 -8.86
N GLU A 510 -25.85 4.00 -8.75
CA GLU A 510 -26.73 3.92 -7.56
C GLU A 510 -25.99 3.43 -6.29
N GLN A 511 -24.80 2.84 -6.43
CA GLN A 511 -23.96 2.37 -5.32
C GLN A 511 -22.97 3.43 -4.82
N LEU A 512 -23.02 4.66 -5.37
CA LEU A 512 -22.27 5.78 -4.82
C LEU A 512 -22.72 6.05 -3.38
N VAL A 513 -21.76 6.00 -2.45
CA VAL A 513 -22.01 6.42 -1.08
C VAL A 513 -21.74 7.91 -1.02
N HIS A 514 -22.75 8.67 -0.62
CA HIS A 514 -22.59 10.08 -0.29
C HIS A 514 -21.86 10.18 1.05
N ASN A 515 -20.55 10.43 1.01
CA ASN A 515 -19.76 10.67 2.21
C ASN A 515 -19.53 12.17 2.36
N VAL A 516 -20.20 12.76 3.35
CA VAL A 516 -20.12 14.19 3.66
C VAL A 516 -18.74 14.52 4.22
N GLN A 517 -17.97 15.31 3.49
CA GLN A 517 -16.95 16.17 4.08
C GLN A 517 -17.29 17.60 3.70
N MET A 518 -17.54 18.45 4.70
CA MET A 518 -17.65 19.88 4.47
C MET A 518 -16.24 20.50 4.46
N PHE A 519 -15.77 20.97 3.31
CA PHE A 519 -14.74 22.02 3.31
C PHE A 519 -15.38 23.28 3.90
N LYS A 520 -14.88 23.77 5.04
CA LYS A 520 -15.34 25.05 5.60
C LYS A 520 -14.78 26.18 4.73
N THR A 521 -15.46 26.53 3.65
CA THR A 521 -15.24 27.82 2.97
C THR A 521 -15.94 28.90 3.79
N GLN A 522 -15.20 29.77 4.48
CA GLN A 522 -15.80 30.99 5.01
C GLN A 522 -16.35 31.82 3.86
N GLN A 523 -17.65 32.13 3.91
CA GLN A 523 -18.31 32.97 2.92
C GLN A 523 -17.67 34.37 2.86
N LYS A 524 -17.53 34.85 1.62
CA LYS A 524 -17.09 36.20 1.23
C LYS A 524 -17.60 37.30 2.18
N GLN A 525 -16.65 38.13 2.62
CA GLN A 525 -16.86 39.38 3.31
C GLN A 525 -17.92 40.26 2.62
N SER A 526 -18.99 40.61 3.36
CA SER A 526 -19.71 41.86 3.15
C SER A 526 -19.45 42.80 4.33
N SER A 527 -18.89 43.96 4.02
CA SER A 527 -18.53 45.07 4.90
C SER A 527 -19.62 45.56 5.88
N LYS A 528 -19.25 45.81 7.15
CA LYS A 528 -19.34 47.14 7.85
C LYS A 528 -19.01 47.06 9.36
N GLU A 529 -18.00 47.87 9.73
CA GLU A 529 -17.75 48.66 10.97
C GLU A 529 -17.90 48.11 12.41
N PRO A 530 -17.12 48.67 13.37
CA PRO A 530 -16.79 48.03 14.63
C PRO A 530 -17.73 48.48 15.77
N SER A 531 -18.16 47.55 16.63
CA SER A 531 -18.28 47.79 18.08
C SER A 531 -18.84 46.60 18.87
N GLN A 532 -18.25 46.45 20.06
CA GLN A 532 -18.76 45.84 21.30
C GLN A 532 -18.73 44.32 21.46
N HIS A 533 -17.75 43.91 22.29
CA HIS A 533 -17.73 42.74 23.15
C HIS A 533 -19.13 42.24 23.55
N LYS A 534 -19.43 41.00 23.15
CA LYS A 534 -20.19 40.04 23.97
C LYS A 534 -19.60 38.65 23.79
N SER A 535 -19.06 38.13 24.88
CA SER A 535 -18.68 36.73 25.06
C SER A 535 -19.91 35.83 24.87
N VAL A 536 -19.82 34.88 23.94
CA VAL A 536 -20.72 33.71 23.88
C VAL A 536 -19.86 32.47 23.61
N SER A 537 -20.18 31.44 24.37
CA SER A 537 -19.50 30.19 24.65
C SER A 537 -19.40 29.18 23.49
N GLU A 538 -18.21 28.62 23.31
CA GLU A 538 -17.97 27.32 22.65
C GLU A 538 -18.22 26.18 23.66
N THR A 539 -19.34 25.46 23.59
CA THR A 539 -19.55 24.28 24.45
C THR A 539 -20.38 23.11 23.87
N SER A 540 -20.77 23.08 22.59
CA SER A 540 -21.69 22.02 22.13
C SER A 540 -21.09 20.86 21.30
N GLU A 541 -19.96 21.01 20.60
CA GLU A 541 -19.44 19.93 19.73
C GLU A 541 -18.27 19.10 20.35
N ASN A 542 -17.54 19.63 21.34
CA ASN A 542 -16.41 18.90 21.96
C ASN A 542 -16.84 17.83 22.98
N ASN A 543 -18.06 17.89 23.51
CA ASN A 543 -18.55 16.94 24.53
C ASN A 543 -19.00 15.60 23.95
N SER A 544 -19.38 15.52 22.67
CA SER A 544 -19.85 14.25 22.08
C SER A 544 -18.73 13.23 21.87
N ASN A 545 -17.54 13.68 21.46
CA ASN A 545 -16.43 12.78 21.12
C ASN A 545 -15.76 12.17 22.37
N PHE A 546 -15.77 12.91 23.49
CA PHE A 546 -15.33 12.36 24.77
C PHE A 546 -16.34 11.36 25.34
N THR A 547 -17.64 11.64 25.21
CA THR A 547 -18.69 10.76 25.77
C THR A 547 -18.74 9.38 25.12
N ASP A 548 -18.49 9.27 23.80
CA ASP A 548 -18.40 7.98 23.12
C ASP A 548 -17.12 7.19 23.49
N PHE A 549 -15.99 7.88 23.70
CA PHE A 549 -14.75 7.23 24.13
C PHE A 549 -14.79 6.81 25.60
N GLU A 550 -15.38 7.63 26.47
CA GLU A 550 -15.61 7.29 27.88
C GLU A 550 -16.50 6.06 28.01
N LYS A 551 -17.53 5.92 27.16
CA LYS A 551 -18.36 4.72 27.11
C LYS A 551 -17.55 3.48 26.68
N TYR A 552 -16.67 3.62 25.69
CA TYR A 552 -15.76 2.55 25.26
C TYR A 552 -14.80 2.11 26.37
N LEU A 553 -14.26 3.07 27.14
CA LEU A 553 -13.44 2.77 28.30
C LEU A 553 -14.24 2.07 29.40
N ASP A 554 -15.49 2.49 29.62
CA ASP A 554 -16.37 1.92 30.63
C ASP A 554 -16.66 0.43 30.37
N ASP A 555 -16.91 0.06 29.11
CA ASP A 555 -17.09 -1.33 28.67
C ASP A 555 -15.84 -2.21 28.93
N LYS A 556 -14.66 -1.59 29.07
CA LYS A 556 -13.39 -2.25 29.42
C LYS A 556 -13.02 -2.12 30.91
N GLY A 557 -13.91 -1.57 31.73
CA GLY A 557 -13.66 -1.34 33.15
C GLY A 557 -12.57 -0.28 33.43
N MET A 558 -12.35 0.64 32.48
CA MET A 558 -11.36 1.70 32.58
C MET A 558 -12.04 3.08 32.53
N VAL A 559 -11.33 4.10 32.98
CA VAL A 559 -11.75 5.50 32.92
C VAL A 559 -10.55 6.40 32.61
N LEU A 560 -10.81 7.64 32.23
CA LEU A 560 -9.78 8.65 32.04
C LEU A 560 -9.08 8.97 33.37
N ASP A 561 -7.75 9.09 33.32
CA ASP A 561 -6.93 9.40 34.50
C ASP A 561 -6.33 10.81 34.40
N GLY A 562 -7.17 11.81 34.70
CA GLY A 562 -6.83 13.23 34.67
C GLY A 562 -6.77 13.85 33.26
N ASP A 563 -6.51 15.16 33.23
CA ASP A 563 -6.44 15.92 31.98
C ASP A 563 -5.06 15.81 31.35
N THR A 564 -4.98 15.15 30.20
CA THR A 564 -3.75 15.12 29.39
C THR A 564 -3.68 16.38 28.51
N PRO A 565 -2.63 17.22 28.63
CA PRO A 565 -2.52 18.47 27.86
C PRO A 565 -2.49 18.23 26.34
N LYS A 566 -3.20 19.09 25.59
CA LYS A 566 -3.22 19.10 24.11
C LYS A 566 -2.10 19.96 23.52
N ASP A 567 -0.89 19.80 24.04
CA ASP A 567 0.32 20.57 23.65
C ASP A 567 1.21 19.79 22.66
N GLY A 568 0.73 18.64 22.19
CA GLY A 568 1.47 17.73 21.32
C GLY A 568 2.47 16.81 22.02
N ASN A 569 2.55 16.89 23.35
CA ASN A 569 3.25 15.92 24.19
C ASN A 569 2.31 14.86 24.76
N CYS A 570 1.04 14.82 24.32
CA CYS A 570 -0.04 14.03 24.92
C CYS A 570 0.30 12.54 25.10
N PHE A 571 0.97 11.91 24.13
CA PHE A 571 1.43 10.52 24.27
C PHE A 571 2.43 10.35 25.42
N PHE A 572 3.45 11.19 25.48
CA PHE A 572 4.49 11.13 26.51
C PHE A 572 3.93 11.48 27.89
N TRP A 573 2.94 12.37 27.96
CA TRP A 573 2.19 12.66 29.18
C TRP A 573 1.37 11.45 29.65
N ALA A 574 0.58 10.85 28.76
CA ALA A 574 -0.21 9.66 29.07
C ALA A 574 0.68 8.52 29.54
N LEU A 575 1.83 8.31 28.91
CA LEU A 575 2.78 7.27 29.29
C LEU A 575 3.54 7.57 30.58
N SER A 576 3.86 8.84 30.85
CA SER A 576 4.49 9.29 32.11
C SER A 576 3.60 8.98 33.32
N ASN A 577 2.29 9.20 33.19
CA ASN A 577 1.30 8.82 34.19
C ASN A 577 1.33 7.30 34.47
N GLN A 578 1.45 6.47 33.42
CA GLN A 578 1.46 5.00 33.56
C GLN A 578 2.76 4.44 34.14
N LEU A 579 3.91 4.98 33.72
CA LEU A 579 5.22 4.44 34.12
C LEU A 579 5.57 4.77 35.58
N LYS A 580 5.01 5.88 36.11
CA LYS A 580 5.32 6.49 37.40
C LYS A 580 6.82 6.86 37.51
N GLU A 581 7.14 7.95 38.20
CA GLU A 581 8.53 8.41 38.44
C GLU A 581 9.33 8.94 37.22
N VAL A 582 8.87 8.75 35.98
CA VAL A 582 9.54 9.27 34.77
C VAL A 582 8.73 10.40 34.16
N LYS A 583 9.33 11.58 33.97
CA LYS A 583 8.66 12.74 33.35
C LYS A 583 8.52 12.57 31.84
N GLN A 584 7.49 13.17 31.24
CA GLN A 584 7.23 13.16 29.80
C GLN A 584 8.43 13.59 28.95
N SER A 585 9.19 14.58 29.40
CA SER A 585 10.40 15.06 28.71
C SER A 585 11.53 14.03 28.73
N GLN A 586 11.64 13.25 29.81
CA GLN A 586 12.63 12.18 29.94
C GLN A 586 12.27 10.99 29.04
N ILE A 587 10.98 10.66 28.91
CA ILE A 587 10.49 9.62 28.01
C ILE A 587 10.74 9.99 26.54
N ARG A 588 10.49 11.26 26.17
CA ARG A 588 10.84 11.75 24.83
C ARG A 588 12.34 11.61 24.57
N GLN A 589 13.17 12.03 25.54
CA GLN A 589 14.61 11.97 25.39
C GLN A 589 15.15 10.54 25.27
N SER A 590 14.67 9.60 26.09
CA SER A 590 15.05 8.18 26.00
C SER A 590 14.61 7.56 24.67
N THR A 591 13.42 7.91 24.18
CA THR A 591 12.91 7.47 22.87
C THR A 591 13.82 7.95 21.73
N VAL A 592 14.20 9.23 21.75
CA VAL A 592 15.10 9.82 20.75
C VAL A 592 16.50 9.21 20.83
N ASN A 593 17.04 9.00 22.03
CA ASN A 593 18.34 8.36 22.21
C ASN A 593 18.33 6.93 21.68
N TYR A 594 17.28 6.16 21.97
CA TYR A 594 17.13 4.81 21.43
C TYR A 594 17.14 4.82 19.89
N LEU A 595 16.39 5.74 19.27
CA LEU A 595 16.38 5.89 17.81
C LEU A 595 17.76 6.25 17.25
N MET A 596 18.52 7.11 17.94
CA MET A 596 19.90 7.44 17.56
C MET A 596 20.84 6.24 17.65
N ASP A 597 20.65 5.35 18.62
CA ASP A 597 21.54 4.22 18.89
C ASP A 597 21.23 2.96 18.07
N LEU A 598 20.17 2.98 17.24
CA LEU A 598 19.81 1.85 16.39
C LEU A 598 20.92 1.49 15.37
N PRO A 599 21.13 0.20 15.08
CA PRO A 599 22.01 -0.23 14.01
C PRO A 599 21.46 0.23 12.65
N LEU A 600 22.36 0.55 11.70
CA LEU A 600 22.02 1.06 10.36
C LEU A 600 20.93 0.25 9.66
N THR A 601 20.99 -1.09 9.75
CA THR A 601 20.00 -1.98 9.16
C THR A 601 18.58 -1.76 9.71
N LYS A 602 18.43 -1.49 11.00
CA LYS A 602 17.12 -1.15 11.59
C LYS A 602 16.69 0.27 11.24
N LYS A 603 17.63 1.22 11.16
CA LYS A 603 17.34 2.59 10.71
C LYS A 603 16.81 2.62 9.28
N ASP A 604 17.38 1.81 8.38
CA ASP A 604 16.94 1.69 6.99
C ASP A 604 15.51 1.13 6.87
N VAL A 605 15.17 0.15 7.71
CA VAL A 605 13.79 -0.40 7.78
C VAL A 605 12.82 0.66 8.30
N LEU A 606 13.18 1.35 9.38
CA LEU A 606 12.34 2.41 9.97
C LEU A 606 12.18 3.61 9.02
N ALA A 607 13.20 3.95 8.25
CA ALA A 607 13.14 4.99 7.22
C ALA A 607 12.05 4.71 6.16
N GLY A 608 11.73 3.43 5.90
CA GLY A 608 10.64 3.05 5.01
C GLY A 608 9.23 3.45 5.49
N PHE A 609 9.08 3.77 6.77
CA PHE A 609 7.82 4.22 7.37
C PHE A 609 7.73 5.75 7.54
N LEU A 610 8.79 6.47 7.19
CA LEU A 610 8.92 7.91 7.38
C LEU A 610 8.80 8.68 6.06
N THR A 611 8.21 9.87 6.10
CA THR A 611 8.13 10.78 4.94
C THR A 611 9.36 11.67 4.77
N GLU A 612 10.26 11.65 5.76
CA GLU A 612 11.51 12.41 5.83
C GLU A 612 12.68 11.46 6.09
N SER A 613 13.94 11.95 6.02
CA SER A 613 15.10 11.12 6.34
C SER A 613 15.07 10.70 7.82
N PHE A 614 15.63 9.52 8.14
CA PHE A 614 15.65 9.03 9.52
C PHE A 614 16.34 10.04 10.47
N ASP A 615 17.45 10.66 10.04
CA ASP A 615 18.14 11.67 10.84
C ASP A 615 17.30 12.94 11.02
N SER A 616 16.59 13.39 9.98
CA SER A 616 15.65 14.52 10.07
C SER A 616 14.49 14.21 11.02
N TYR A 617 13.95 12.99 10.94
CA TYR A 617 12.90 12.51 11.82
C TYR A 617 13.34 12.52 13.28
N VAL A 618 14.52 11.98 13.58
CA VAL A 618 15.05 11.97 14.95
C VAL A 618 15.27 13.39 15.47
N GLN A 619 15.80 14.29 14.65
CA GLN A 619 15.97 15.71 15.01
C GLN A 619 14.62 16.41 15.23
N ARG A 620 13.58 16.06 14.46
CA ARG A 620 12.23 16.58 14.65
C ARG A 620 11.60 16.03 15.93
N MET A 621 11.64 14.72 16.16
CA MET A 621 11.06 14.05 17.33
C MET A 621 11.69 14.52 18.66
N ALA A 622 12.95 14.98 18.60
CA ALA A 622 13.63 15.62 19.73
C ALA A 622 13.03 16.97 20.16
N LYS A 623 12.29 17.66 19.28
CA LYS A 623 11.67 18.96 19.61
C LYS A 623 10.44 18.77 20.50
N ASP A 624 10.29 19.65 21.48
CA ASP A 624 9.12 19.69 22.36
C ASP A 624 7.83 19.94 21.57
N GLY A 625 6.72 19.33 22.00
CA GLY A 625 5.41 19.46 21.37
C GLY A 625 5.22 18.69 20.05
N ILE A 626 6.21 17.91 19.60
CA ILE A 626 6.06 17.05 18.42
C ILE A 626 5.34 15.75 18.77
N TRP A 627 4.27 15.46 18.03
CA TRP A 627 3.41 14.31 18.30
C TRP A 627 4.17 13.00 18.06
N ALA A 628 3.94 12.03 18.95
CA ALA A 628 4.47 10.68 18.78
C ALA A 628 3.65 9.93 17.73
N ASP A 629 4.33 9.44 16.69
CA ASP A 629 3.76 8.51 15.72
C ASP A 629 4.08 7.05 16.11
N HIS A 630 3.60 6.11 15.31
CA HIS A 630 3.84 4.68 15.52
C HIS A 630 5.34 4.31 15.62
N VAL A 631 6.26 5.02 14.95
CA VAL A 631 7.71 4.77 15.05
C VAL A 631 8.23 5.23 16.40
N ALA A 632 7.80 6.40 16.87
CA ALA A 632 8.14 6.87 18.22
C ALA A 632 7.56 5.98 19.32
N ILE A 633 6.34 5.46 19.15
CA ILE A 633 5.70 4.60 20.15
C ILE A 633 6.40 3.23 20.25
N ASP A 634 6.77 2.63 19.12
CA ASP A 634 7.53 1.37 19.08
C ASP A 634 8.92 1.55 19.70
N ALA A 635 9.62 2.63 19.34
CA ALA A 635 10.89 2.99 19.94
C ALA A 635 10.78 3.25 21.45
N CYS A 636 9.68 3.85 21.90
CA CYS A 636 9.42 4.11 23.31
C CYS A 636 9.17 2.80 24.08
N SER A 637 8.42 1.86 23.49
CA SER A 637 8.19 0.52 24.05
C SER A 637 9.52 -0.22 24.28
N GLU A 638 10.40 -0.19 23.28
CA GLU A 638 11.73 -0.78 23.35
C GLU A 638 12.66 -0.05 24.34
N ALA A 639 12.71 1.29 24.31
CA ALA A 639 13.57 2.08 25.19
C ALA A 639 13.26 1.87 26.68
N HIS A 640 11.98 1.63 27.01
CA HIS A 640 11.53 1.41 28.39
C HIS A 640 11.26 -0.06 28.74
N GLN A 641 11.43 -0.98 27.78
CA GLN A 641 11.15 -2.41 27.93
C GLN A 641 9.74 -2.67 28.49
N VAL A 642 8.75 -1.99 27.92
CA VAL A 642 7.34 -2.08 28.33
C VAL A 642 6.43 -2.40 27.15
N ALA A 643 5.46 -3.27 27.38
CA ALA A 643 4.39 -3.51 26.43
C ALA A 643 3.34 -2.39 26.54
N ILE A 644 3.10 -1.65 25.46
CA ILE A 644 2.17 -0.53 25.42
C ILE A 644 0.87 -0.96 24.75
N THR A 645 -0.21 -0.97 25.52
CA THR A 645 -1.58 -1.17 25.00
C THR A 645 -2.20 0.19 24.73
N VAL A 646 -2.57 0.44 23.47
CA VAL A 646 -3.30 1.64 23.04
C VAL A 646 -4.77 1.28 22.85
N LEU A 647 -5.63 1.81 23.71
CA LEU A 647 -7.08 1.65 23.64
C LEU A 647 -7.67 2.67 22.68
N GLN A 648 -8.37 2.20 21.67
CA GLN A 648 -9.04 3.04 20.66
C GLN A 648 -10.31 2.34 20.16
N GLN A 649 -11.33 3.11 19.80
CA GLN A 649 -12.64 2.56 19.39
C GLN A 649 -12.58 1.63 18.17
N SER A 650 -11.57 1.79 17.31
CA SER A 650 -11.33 0.97 16.12
C SER A 650 -10.64 -0.39 16.41
N GLY A 651 -10.27 -0.64 17.67
CA GLY A 651 -9.62 -1.87 18.13
C GLY A 651 -8.26 -1.62 18.77
N ASP A 652 -8.04 -2.26 19.91
CA ASP A 652 -6.84 -2.09 20.72
C ASP A 652 -5.57 -2.57 20.01
N VAL A 653 -4.49 -1.83 20.16
CA VAL A 653 -3.18 -2.16 19.59
C VAL A 653 -2.20 -2.41 20.73
N VAL A 654 -1.52 -3.55 20.71
CA VAL A 654 -0.49 -3.89 21.70
C VAL A 654 0.88 -3.89 21.01
N ILE A 655 1.76 -3.03 21.49
CA ILE A 655 3.13 -2.81 21.00
C ILE A 655 4.10 -3.41 22.04
N GLY A 656 5.18 -4.06 21.59
CA GLY A 656 6.16 -4.67 22.51
C GLY A 656 5.63 -5.87 23.30
N LYS A 657 4.83 -6.76 22.67
CA LYS A 657 4.17 -7.92 23.31
C LYS A 657 5.10 -8.87 24.10
N ASN A 658 6.40 -8.78 23.87
CA ASN A 658 7.41 -9.63 24.49
C ASN A 658 7.89 -9.12 25.86
N PHE A 659 7.45 -7.94 26.30
CA PHE A 659 7.85 -7.35 27.58
C PHE A 659 6.86 -7.68 28.70
N ASP A 660 7.37 -8.01 29.88
CA ASP A 660 6.56 -8.39 31.05
C ASP A 660 5.83 -7.20 31.67
N LYS A 661 6.43 -6.00 31.65
CA LYS A 661 5.82 -4.78 32.19
C LYS A 661 4.82 -4.20 31.18
N LYS A 662 3.54 -4.17 31.53
CA LYS A 662 2.46 -3.66 30.68
C LYS A 662 1.99 -2.28 31.13
N VAL A 663 1.72 -1.39 30.18
CA VAL A 663 1.14 -0.06 30.40
C VAL A 663 0.01 0.19 29.40
N THR A 664 -0.99 0.98 29.80
CA THR A 664 -2.18 1.21 28.97
C THR A 664 -2.40 2.70 28.78
N VAL A 665 -2.60 3.13 27.54
CA VAL A 665 -2.94 4.52 27.18
C VAL A 665 -4.19 4.52 26.32
N GLY A 666 -5.01 5.56 26.41
CA GLY A 666 -6.13 5.79 25.51
C GLY A 666 -5.71 6.64 24.31
N TYR A 667 -6.35 6.41 23.17
CA TYR A 667 -6.22 7.24 21.98
C TYR A 667 -7.60 7.58 21.44
N ILE A 668 -7.86 8.87 21.28
CA ILE A 668 -9.11 9.44 20.75
C ILE A 668 -8.84 9.88 19.30
N PRO A 669 -9.22 9.07 18.29
CA PRO A 669 -8.86 9.32 16.89
C PRO A 669 -9.42 10.63 16.33
N GLU A 670 -10.60 11.06 16.79
CA GLU A 670 -11.34 12.22 16.29
C GLU A 670 -10.58 13.53 16.53
N ILE A 671 -9.81 13.57 17.61
CA ILE A 671 -8.98 14.72 18.01
C ILE A 671 -7.49 14.41 18.01
N GLN A 672 -7.11 13.21 17.54
CA GLN A 672 -5.73 12.70 17.52
C GLN A 672 -4.99 12.90 18.85
N HIS A 673 -5.67 12.56 19.94
CA HIS A 673 -5.19 12.86 21.30
C HIS A 673 -4.99 11.59 22.11
N TYR A 674 -3.83 11.46 22.73
CA TYR A 674 -3.58 10.41 23.71
C TYR A 674 -4.01 10.87 25.10
N VAL A 675 -4.57 9.95 25.87
CA VAL A 675 -5.05 10.20 27.23
C VAL A 675 -4.56 9.12 28.17
N ALA A 676 -4.24 9.51 29.40
CA ALA A 676 -4.01 8.55 30.46
C ALA A 676 -5.32 7.83 30.82
N VAL A 677 -5.23 6.52 31.09
CA VAL A 677 -6.37 5.69 31.49
C VAL A 677 -6.01 4.87 32.71
N THR A 678 -6.98 4.63 33.57
CA THR A 678 -6.80 3.82 34.77
C THR A 678 -8.00 2.89 34.96
N LEU A 679 -7.84 1.87 35.80
CA LEU A 679 -8.93 0.97 36.13
C LEU A 679 -10.01 1.72 36.91
N LYS A 680 -11.29 1.51 36.58
CA LYS A 680 -12.43 2.12 37.27
C LYS A 680 -12.43 1.82 38.77
N ALA A 681 -11.92 0.64 39.16
CA ALA A 681 -11.72 0.28 40.57
C ALA A 681 -10.68 1.16 41.29
N LYS A 682 -9.62 1.61 40.59
CA LYS A 682 -8.61 2.53 41.13
C LYS A 682 -9.04 3.99 41.11
N ALA A 683 -9.85 4.40 40.12
CA ALA A 683 -10.35 5.78 40.02
C ALA A 683 -11.42 6.14 41.07
N ASN A 684 -12.12 5.14 41.60
CA ASN A 684 -13.14 5.31 42.64
C ASN A 684 -12.59 5.23 44.08
N GLU A 685 -11.28 5.00 44.27
CA GLU A 685 -10.65 5.12 45.57
C GLU A 685 -10.49 6.62 45.90
N GLN A 686 -11.33 7.15 46.81
CA GLN A 686 -10.97 8.42 47.44
C GLN A 686 -9.60 8.26 48.09
N PRO A 687 -8.68 9.23 47.94
CA PRO A 687 -7.36 9.13 48.53
C PRO A 687 -7.51 8.84 50.02
N ILE A 688 -6.96 7.71 50.46
CA ILE A 688 -7.05 7.28 51.86
C ILE A 688 -6.44 8.40 52.70
N GLN A 689 -7.27 9.06 53.51
CA GLN A 689 -6.78 10.10 54.39
C GLN A 689 -5.94 9.44 55.50
N LEU A 690 -4.62 9.63 55.42
CA LEU A 690 -3.68 9.01 56.32
C LEU A 690 -3.65 9.76 57.65
N VAL A 691 -3.94 9.04 58.73
CA VAL A 691 -4.00 9.56 60.09
C VAL A 691 -2.90 8.88 60.91
N VAL A 692 -2.08 9.68 61.59
CA VAL A 692 -1.05 9.17 62.49
C VAL A 692 -1.69 8.33 63.60
N GLU A 693 -0.99 7.30 64.07
CA GLU A 693 -1.46 6.31 65.04
C GLU A 693 -2.56 5.34 64.52
N SER A 694 -2.98 5.44 63.26
CA SER A 694 -3.94 4.52 62.61
C SER A 694 -3.25 3.41 61.81
N TYR A 695 -3.98 2.32 61.55
CA TYR A 695 -3.49 1.11 60.88
C TYR A 695 -3.95 1.05 59.43
N TYR A 696 -3.09 0.59 58.53
CA TYR A 696 -3.38 0.47 57.10
C TYR A 696 -2.74 -0.78 56.50
N ALA A 697 -3.33 -1.31 55.44
CA ALA A 697 -2.75 -2.38 54.64
C ALA A 697 -1.83 -1.80 53.56
N VAL A 698 -0.63 -2.37 53.46
CA VAL A 698 0.46 -1.93 52.59
C VAL A 698 0.83 -3.06 51.63
N ASP A 699 0.90 -2.73 50.34
CA ASP A 699 1.24 -3.62 49.24
C ASP A 699 2.75 -3.79 49.13
N TYR A 700 3.23 -5.03 49.21
CA TYR A 700 4.61 -5.43 48.97
C TYR A 700 4.69 -6.47 47.82
N VAL A 701 3.96 -6.22 46.74
CA VAL A 701 3.98 -6.95 45.45
C VAL A 701 3.45 -8.38 45.51
N ASP A 702 4.08 -9.27 46.29
CA ASP A 702 3.69 -10.68 46.41
C ASP A 702 2.77 -10.96 47.60
N ARG A 703 2.70 -10.02 48.54
CA ARG A 703 1.86 -10.08 49.75
C ARG A 703 1.56 -8.67 50.28
N PHE A 704 0.59 -8.56 51.18
CA PHE A 704 0.34 -7.33 51.93
C PHE A 704 0.74 -7.47 53.40
N TYR A 705 1.03 -6.33 54.02
CA TYR A 705 1.30 -6.21 55.45
C TYR A 705 0.38 -5.18 56.08
N VAL A 706 0.11 -5.30 57.39
CA VAL A 706 -0.66 -4.29 58.13
C VAL A 706 0.28 -3.53 59.04
N GLY A 707 0.34 -2.21 58.84
CA GLY A 707 1.24 -1.33 59.56
C GLY A 707 0.53 -0.13 60.16
N ARG A 708 1.07 0.37 61.28
CA ARG A 708 0.62 1.59 61.95
C ARG A 708 1.50 2.76 61.54
N ILE A 709 0.89 3.89 61.20
CA ILE A 709 1.62 5.13 60.91
C ILE A 709 2.13 5.74 62.21
N ILE A 710 3.44 5.97 62.30
CA ILE A 710 4.10 6.62 63.46
C ILE A 710 4.25 8.13 63.23
N SER A 711 4.73 8.52 62.05
CA SER A 711 4.96 9.93 61.72
C SER A 711 5.09 10.13 60.21
N PRO A 712 4.81 11.34 59.68
CA PRO A 712 5.21 11.70 58.32
C PRO A 712 6.74 11.69 58.19
N ALA A 713 7.23 11.41 56.98
CA ALA A 713 8.65 11.44 56.63
C ALA A 713 8.93 12.52 55.56
N ALA A 714 9.26 12.13 54.32
CA ALA A 714 9.38 13.03 53.17
C ALA A 714 8.03 13.21 52.44
N GLN A 715 7.94 14.12 51.46
CA GLN A 715 6.70 14.35 50.70
C GLN A 715 6.18 13.04 50.09
N GLY A 716 4.98 12.61 50.47
CA GLY A 716 4.36 11.35 50.05
C GLY A 716 4.82 10.08 50.79
N PHE A 717 5.72 10.19 51.79
CA PHE A 717 6.26 9.06 52.54
C PHE A 717 5.90 9.10 54.03
N TRP A 718 5.63 7.93 54.60
CA TRP A 718 5.17 7.74 55.97
C TRP A 718 6.01 6.69 56.69
N LYS A 719 6.44 6.99 57.92
CA LYS A 719 7.14 6.02 58.76
C LYS A 719 6.12 5.12 59.43
N MET A 720 6.19 3.82 59.17
CA MET A 720 5.24 2.83 59.64
C MET A 720 5.90 1.76 60.50
N LYS A 721 5.15 1.17 61.44
CA LYS A 721 5.53 -0.02 62.22
C LYS A 721 4.61 -1.18 61.86
N PHE A 722 5.15 -2.35 61.55
CA PHE A 722 4.37 -3.47 61.04
C PHE A 722 4.03 -4.54 62.08
N LEU A 723 2.88 -5.17 61.88
CA LEU A 723 2.44 -6.36 62.61
C LEU A 723 2.95 -7.63 61.91
N HIS A 724 3.25 -8.66 62.69
CA HIS A 724 3.61 -9.98 62.20
C HIS A 724 2.38 -10.89 62.17
N GLN A 725 2.13 -11.49 61.02
CA GLN A 725 1.01 -12.40 60.79
C GLN A 725 1.35 -13.81 61.27
N HIS A 726 0.44 -14.46 61.99
CA HIS A 726 0.49 -15.89 62.31
C HIS A 726 -0.91 -16.52 62.20
N SER A 727 -0.98 -17.83 62.04
CA SER A 727 -2.24 -18.56 61.84
C SER A 727 -2.50 -19.49 63.02
N ARG A 728 -3.69 -19.37 63.62
CA ARG A 728 -4.14 -20.24 64.72
C ARG A 728 -5.55 -20.74 64.42
N CYS A 729 -5.72 -22.06 64.39
CA CYS A 729 -7.02 -22.71 64.09
C CYS A 729 -7.69 -22.23 62.78
N GLY A 730 -6.89 -21.86 61.78
CA GLY A 730 -7.39 -21.38 60.48
C GLY A 730 -7.81 -19.91 60.45
N VAL A 731 -7.65 -19.18 61.56
CA VAL A 731 -7.92 -17.73 61.64
C VAL A 731 -6.59 -16.97 61.65
N LEU A 732 -6.56 -15.85 60.93
CA LEU A 732 -5.40 -14.96 60.82
C LEU A 732 -5.31 -14.04 62.05
N HIS A 733 -4.17 -14.08 62.71
CA HIS A 733 -3.87 -13.29 63.88
C HIS A 733 -2.61 -12.43 63.66
N PHE A 734 -2.54 -11.29 64.35
CA PHE A 734 -1.49 -10.30 64.17
C PHE A 734 -0.89 -9.89 65.53
N LEU A 735 0.44 -9.84 65.59
CA LEU A 735 1.19 -9.52 66.81
C LEU A 735 2.20 -8.42 66.56
N TRP A 736 2.48 -7.60 67.58
CA TRP A 736 3.63 -6.71 67.54
C TRP A 736 4.92 -7.51 67.75
N PRO A 737 5.90 -7.42 66.83
CA PRO A 737 7.20 -8.05 67.06
C PRO A 737 7.93 -7.41 68.25
N GLU A 738 8.73 -8.21 68.96
CA GLU A 738 9.55 -7.76 70.10
C GLU A 738 10.51 -6.62 69.70
N ARG A 739 11.01 -6.66 68.46
CA ARG A 739 11.78 -5.57 67.86
C ARG A 739 10.86 -4.74 66.95
N PRO A 740 10.87 -3.40 67.05
CA PRO A 740 10.08 -2.58 66.15
C PRO A 740 10.48 -2.81 64.69
N ASP A 741 9.61 -3.47 63.95
CA ASP A 741 9.75 -3.66 62.51
C ASP A 741 9.18 -2.41 61.84
N THR A 742 10.07 -1.49 61.43
CA THR A 742 9.69 -0.18 60.91
C THR A 742 10.27 0.06 59.54
N ASP A 743 9.45 0.60 58.63
CA ASP A 743 9.86 0.99 57.29
C ASP A 743 9.30 2.37 56.93
N THR A 744 9.84 2.97 55.86
CA THR A 744 9.33 4.21 55.27
C THR A 744 8.58 3.87 53.99
N VAL A 745 7.25 4.06 54.00
CA VAL A 745 6.33 3.61 52.96
C VAL A 745 5.81 4.81 52.17
N HIS A 746 5.83 4.73 50.85
CA HIS A 746 5.16 5.73 50.01
C HIS A 746 3.65 5.53 50.06
N GLU A 747 2.88 6.62 50.13
CA GLU A 747 1.41 6.59 50.25
C GLU A 747 0.71 5.79 49.14
N SER A 748 1.32 5.69 47.94
CA SER A 748 0.80 4.87 46.83
C SER A 748 0.77 3.37 47.10
N ASN A 749 1.58 2.89 48.06
CA ASN A 749 1.62 1.48 48.45
C ASN A 749 0.61 1.17 49.56
N ILE A 750 -0.05 2.19 50.12
CA ILE A 750 -1.13 2.02 51.09
C ILE A 750 -2.43 1.87 50.30
N PHE A 751 -3.02 0.67 50.32
CA PHE A 751 -4.15 0.34 49.45
C PHE A 751 -5.47 0.11 50.19
N PHE A 752 -5.43 0.00 51.52
CA PHE A 752 -6.65 -0.21 52.30
C PHE A 752 -6.50 0.34 53.73
N GLY A 753 -7.54 1.01 54.22
CA GLY A 753 -7.66 1.41 55.62
C GLY A 753 -8.50 2.68 55.79
N PRO A 754 -8.69 3.15 57.04
CA PRO A 754 -8.08 2.63 58.26
C PRO A 754 -8.60 1.22 58.64
N VAL A 755 -7.68 0.37 59.11
CA VAL A 755 -7.94 -1.00 59.56
C VAL A 755 -8.26 -0.98 61.06
N THR A 756 -9.35 -1.62 61.46
CA THR A 756 -9.70 -1.81 62.87
C THR A 756 -9.16 -3.15 63.36
N LEU A 757 -8.36 -3.11 64.42
CA LEU A 757 -7.87 -4.29 65.14
C LEU A 757 -8.80 -4.60 66.30
N ASP A 758 -9.10 -5.89 66.51
CA ASP A 758 -9.83 -6.38 67.68
C ASP A 758 -8.96 -7.34 68.51
N GLY A 759 -8.97 -7.18 69.83
CA GLY A 759 -8.14 -7.93 70.79
C GLY A 759 -7.08 -7.11 71.52
N CYS A 760 -6.59 -7.64 72.65
CA CYS A 760 -5.66 -6.92 73.55
C CYS A 760 -4.17 -7.28 73.38
N LEU A 761 -3.88 -8.47 72.84
CA LEU A 761 -2.51 -8.98 72.69
C LEU A 761 -2.33 -9.73 71.37
N ASP A 762 -3.36 -10.44 70.92
CA ASP A 762 -3.42 -11.18 69.67
C ASP A 762 -4.52 -10.59 68.79
N TYR A 763 -4.15 -9.73 67.85
CA TYR A 763 -5.13 -8.94 67.10
C TYR A 763 -5.77 -9.77 65.99
N THR A 764 -7.07 -9.59 65.79
CA THR A 764 -7.78 -10.01 64.59
C THR A 764 -8.24 -8.77 63.82
N ILE A 765 -8.45 -8.91 62.51
CA ILE A 765 -8.91 -7.81 61.66
C ILE A 765 -10.35 -8.09 61.25
N PHE A 766 -11.26 -7.18 61.60
CA PHE A 766 -12.69 -7.33 61.36
C PHE A 766 -13.03 -7.49 59.86
N ASN A 767 -12.28 -6.82 58.98
CA ASN A 767 -12.52 -6.78 57.53
C ASN A 767 -11.40 -7.48 56.73
N ILE A 768 -10.83 -8.56 57.24
CA ILE A 768 -9.66 -9.20 56.61
C ILE A 768 -9.96 -9.69 55.18
N GLU A 769 -11.19 -10.17 54.93
CA GLU A 769 -11.62 -10.61 53.60
C GLU A 769 -11.73 -9.44 52.59
N ASP A 770 -12.11 -8.24 53.05
CA ASP A 770 -12.15 -7.05 52.18
C ASP A 770 -10.73 -6.63 51.78
N ILE A 771 -9.77 -6.72 52.71
CA ILE A 771 -8.35 -6.45 52.44
C ILE A 771 -7.80 -7.48 51.45
N ILE A 772 -8.09 -8.77 51.64
CA ILE A 772 -7.66 -9.85 50.74
C ILE A 772 -8.26 -9.66 49.35
N SER A 773 -9.55 -9.30 49.28
CA SER A 773 -10.25 -9.03 48.01
C SER A 773 -9.64 -7.83 47.28
N ALA A 774 -9.39 -6.72 47.99
CA ALA A 774 -8.74 -5.54 47.45
C ALA A 774 -7.31 -5.82 46.96
N PHE A 775 -6.55 -6.64 47.70
CA PHE A 775 -5.20 -7.05 47.30
C PHE A 775 -5.21 -7.95 46.05
N ARG A 776 -6.14 -8.90 45.97
CA ARG A 776 -6.32 -9.76 44.77
C ARG A 776 -6.71 -8.95 43.54
N ALA A 777 -7.62 -7.98 43.69
CA ALA A 777 -8.01 -7.09 42.59
C ALA A 777 -6.84 -6.25 42.06
N ARG A 778 -5.84 -5.93 42.90
CA ARG A 778 -4.62 -5.21 42.50
C ARG A 778 -3.56 -6.10 41.83
N THR A 779 -3.58 -7.41 42.08
CA THR A 779 -2.53 -8.37 41.66
C THR A 779 -2.93 -9.28 40.49
N MET A 780 -4.18 -9.24 40.00
CA MET A 780 -4.58 -10.02 38.83
C MET A 780 -3.92 -9.51 37.52
N PRO A 781 -3.35 -10.40 36.70
CA PRO A 781 -2.83 -10.04 35.38
C PRO A 781 -3.99 -9.78 34.40
N CYS A 782 -3.96 -8.63 33.73
CA CYS A 782 -4.79 -8.33 32.55
C CYS A 782 -4.10 -8.84 31.28
#